data_AF-A0A367JLA3-F1
#
_entry.id   AF-A0A367JLA3-F1
#
_cell.length_a   1.000
_cell.length_b   1.000
_cell.length_c   1.000
_cell.angle_alpha   90.00
_cell.angle_beta   90.00
_cell.angle_gamma   90.00
#
_symmetry.space_group_name_H-M   'P 1'
#
loop_
_entity.id
_entity.type
_entity.pdbx_description
1 polymer ?
#
loop_
_entity_poly.entity_id
_entity_poly.type
_entity_poly.pdbx_seq_one_letter_code
_entity_poly.pdbx_strand_id
1 'polypeptide(L)'
;MTGVEYDTYGQRQPIAHEDQSSDNYIHRESYHDDDRQMMEEYAEKPIVPTKRPFYKQKRYWIICSILSAIIIIVVVLLIIFVFFPMIAQSLMNQASIDVDTAQITFSKPAALNSVTYAKRDGDDLNSTFYMEMHSSLKNTGPFAASIKFHNPIQVLYNNTVLGEIYLYNDTSISGGHGTLNAITPFIIKDQNAFSLFTKDMLAVKQFSWTLVGKLDITALSRTATVNLNKQITLNGMDGFPNVKITSFQLPGDAPTGGIQVELGTVLTSPSPIGVQLGTIELQIGYDGVTLGRVTAQNVNLQKGDNDILLKGVLVPQNDTNALAKVSTLFSNYVAGVMSPTTATGISCAPDGVHPVTWLSEGFRTVQLNVALGAEKPLQIIQAVSMGQIDMKFDPSNPYAPIATAPNVVANFQIPFGFSLNITEVTQNITLGLDDDGKSKDIQKFATIQVPYTPAQSDQKAGTLKFGMTNTPITGISGADDQFNQYVYSLTAANNYTFGVAGNATTKVNTPIGPITLGGISFSVPTSLRGLQFLNSSATVINSLDVTGGNTDSLILGINVTMVNPSDVAITTGDVHFKMAASDVDLGLVTLGNLTLNRGSNTVNAVASFNPKASDVGQNLLSSFVMGGNNDVQILGFENSTSIAPLIEALSSITITSTLPGLKTALIQGSALTVHPDTNSTGIVGVKVSIANPFSAGLSITKVVAAATYLGTPLAVNSNMDTRTLDALLGLGGFHVDGQQDVAPEPSAFAGFNISDYTLQAMKALKVDLSLSSGLTIGQYTDDLAFSQNSVAVATDASVLDLIPIVGQKIVQQIVDGAVLAFETVIVSAPTNEQFTVQMKGSITKTGPMDAAISFPTPLTVYWQGSPLGTVSMPEIQAKAGVGANFDVTGTFTIANQDYMAKFSSYLINNQNFVWEITTKDVSVNALGFTFTGISMDKTVTLSGCNGFKDAVSIQSFNLPQDGSDGHSIVLTAETTIKNPSQVGFNLSGVTFETYFQNVDLGPLSSKGNAIFPPQGSSPMSMQGYLKDQTGNSAGIAAVTKVFENYLNASSSVLSVKGVSGSGPNGEVGWLSTAFKTLSIDNVILPGPTTKPQLIPAITMKELTLDFTKDPWAPASSSSNVQAQLKSPFGFRLGVSKLNMDVDVSYNGDVAHLAVPNEPATTNGDIVTTSFSNVPFKVSNQGNFVSFVTDLTEKASATFGLKGVTNAATDT
;
A
#
# COMPACT_ATOMS: atom_id res chain seq x y z
N MET A 1 -30.71 -19.22 -54.78
CA MET A 1 -32.00 -19.94 -54.67
C MET A 1 -33.01 -18.90 -54.16
N THR A 2 -33.73 -18.16 -55.03
CA THR A 2 -34.96 -18.55 -55.78
C THR A 2 -36.14 -18.77 -54.84
N GLY A 3 -37.27 -18.03 -54.88
CA GLY A 3 -37.75 -16.91 -55.73
C GLY A 3 -39.28 -16.72 -55.46
N VAL A 4 -40.12 -15.90 -56.13
CA VAL A 4 -40.04 -15.03 -57.33
C VAL A 4 -41.22 -14.02 -57.29
N GLU A 5 -40.97 -12.71 -57.51
CA GLU A 5 -41.90 -11.61 -57.99
C GLU A 5 -43.30 -11.42 -57.30
N TYR A 6 -44.17 -10.42 -57.53
CA TYR A 6 -44.27 -9.29 -58.49
C TYR A 6 -44.77 -7.99 -57.79
N ASP A 7 -44.72 -6.88 -58.52
CA ASP A 7 -45.02 -5.51 -58.03
C ASP A 7 -46.34 -4.92 -58.56
N THR A 8 -46.78 -3.79 -57.97
CA THR A 8 -47.76 -2.75 -58.42
C THR A 8 -49.20 -2.64 -57.84
N TYR A 9 -49.46 -1.44 -57.29
CA TYR A 9 -50.70 -0.63 -57.17
C TYR A 9 -52.13 -1.23 -57.25
N GLY A 10 -52.98 -0.91 -56.26
CA GLY A 10 -54.44 -0.76 -56.51
C GLY A 10 -55.41 -0.74 -55.31
N GLN A 11 -55.78 0.46 -54.84
CA GLN A 11 -57.09 0.87 -54.22
C GLN A 11 -57.71 0.07 -53.02
N ARG A 12 -58.65 0.72 -52.29
CA ARG A 12 -59.50 0.11 -51.24
C ARG A 12 -60.94 0.63 -51.28
N GLN A 13 -61.91 -0.29 -51.23
CA GLN A 13 -63.37 -0.16 -51.16
C GLN A 13 -63.95 -1.57 -50.82
N PRO A 14 -65.25 -1.79 -50.52
CA PRO A 14 -66.27 -0.90 -49.90
C PRO A 14 -67.21 -1.58 -48.85
N ILE A 15 -67.98 -0.75 -48.12
CA ILE A 15 -69.43 -0.83 -47.76
C ILE A 15 -70.11 -2.17 -47.28
N ALA A 16 -70.62 -2.11 -46.02
CA ALA A 16 -71.92 -2.58 -45.43
C ALA A 16 -72.46 -4.03 -45.46
N HIS A 17 -73.32 -4.32 -44.45
CA HIS A 17 -74.46 -5.28 -44.29
C HIS A 17 -74.61 -5.61 -42.76
N GLU A 18 -75.74 -5.98 -42.14
CA GLU A 18 -77.19 -5.68 -42.34
C GLU A 18 -77.97 -5.97 -41.00
N ASP A 19 -79.28 -6.26 -41.03
CA ASP A 19 -80.29 -5.83 -40.04
C ASP A 19 -80.77 -6.83 -38.95
N GLN A 20 -81.43 -6.32 -37.89
CA GLN A 20 -82.44 -6.94 -36.97
C GLN A 20 -82.09 -8.22 -36.13
N SER A 21 -82.64 -8.50 -34.93
CA SER A 21 -84.03 -8.36 -34.39
C SER A 21 -84.13 -8.62 -32.85
N SER A 22 -85.24 -8.17 -32.19
CA SER A 22 -86.02 -8.75 -31.03
C SER A 22 -85.30 -9.34 -29.77
N ASP A 23 -85.81 -9.38 -28.51
CA ASP A 23 -87.13 -9.20 -27.85
C ASP A 23 -86.90 -9.23 -26.29
N ASN A 24 -87.79 -9.03 -25.29
CA ASN A 24 -89.19 -8.54 -25.06
C ASN A 24 -89.36 -8.24 -23.52
N TYR A 25 -90.59 -7.94 -23.06
CA TYR A 25 -91.13 -7.86 -21.67
C TYR A 25 -90.75 -6.67 -20.74
N ILE A 26 -91.63 -6.11 -19.87
CA ILE A 26 -93.05 -5.67 -19.94
C ILE A 26 -93.46 -4.92 -18.64
N HIS A 27 -94.61 -4.21 -18.65
CA HIS A 27 -95.33 -3.54 -17.53
C HIS A 27 -94.78 -2.16 -17.08
N ARG A 28 -95.61 -1.14 -16.75
CA ARG A 28 -97.09 -0.96 -16.70
C ARG A 28 -97.40 0.55 -16.86
N GLU A 29 -98.24 1.03 -17.80
CA GLU A 29 -99.67 1.42 -17.63
C GLU A 29 -99.97 2.37 -16.43
N SER A 30 -100.82 3.42 -16.51
CA SER A 30 -101.80 3.84 -17.57
C SER A 30 -102.57 5.16 -17.28
N TYR A 31 -103.22 5.72 -18.32
CA TYR A 31 -104.48 6.51 -18.38
C TYR A 31 -104.58 8.05 -18.18
N HIS A 32 -105.54 8.61 -18.95
CA HIS A 32 -106.23 9.94 -18.91
C HIS A 32 -105.47 11.20 -19.42
N ASP A 33 -105.89 11.95 -20.45
CA ASP A 33 -107.13 12.01 -21.28
C ASP A 33 -108.39 12.57 -20.56
N ASP A 34 -109.10 13.66 -20.94
CA ASP A 34 -108.83 14.88 -21.77
C ASP A 34 -109.79 16.03 -21.27
N ASP A 35 -110.44 17.03 -21.90
CA ASP A 35 -110.73 17.53 -23.28
C ASP A 35 -111.42 18.95 -23.22
N ARG A 36 -111.57 19.66 -24.37
CA ARG A 36 -112.68 20.60 -24.77
C ARG A 36 -112.85 22.00 -24.07
N GLN A 37 -113.48 23.06 -24.65
CA GLN A 37 -114.05 23.37 -26.00
C GLN A 37 -114.34 24.90 -26.21
N MET A 38 -114.85 25.26 -27.42
CA MET A 38 -115.60 26.50 -27.85
C MET A 38 -114.76 27.72 -28.32
N MET A 39 -115.10 28.46 -29.39
CA MET A 39 -116.23 28.42 -30.36
C MET A 39 -115.87 29.06 -31.73
N GLU A 40 -116.75 28.87 -32.72
CA GLU A 40 -116.77 29.08 -34.21
C GLU A 40 -116.45 30.51 -34.76
N GLU A 41 -116.41 30.86 -36.07
CA GLU A 41 -117.46 30.77 -37.14
C GLU A 41 -116.94 31.20 -38.58
N TYR A 42 -117.27 30.41 -39.64
CA TYR A 42 -117.50 30.64 -41.12
C TYR A 42 -116.95 31.89 -41.92
N ALA A 43 -116.82 31.99 -43.28
CA ALA A 43 -117.02 31.11 -44.47
C ALA A 43 -116.43 31.67 -45.83
N GLU A 44 -116.21 30.77 -46.81
CA GLU A 44 -116.33 30.83 -48.31
C GLU A 44 -115.68 31.88 -49.30
N LYS A 45 -114.77 31.36 -50.18
CA LYS A 45 -114.72 31.45 -51.69
C LYS A 45 -114.35 32.83 -52.40
N PRO A 46 -114.34 33.00 -53.76
CA PRO A 46 -113.19 32.64 -54.63
C PRO A 46 -112.78 33.57 -55.84
N ILE A 47 -111.59 33.31 -56.45
CA ILE A 47 -111.26 33.30 -57.93
C ILE A 47 -111.05 34.61 -58.78
N VAL A 48 -109.76 34.92 -59.13
CA VAL A 48 -109.13 35.65 -60.32
C VAL A 48 -109.60 37.08 -60.75
N PRO A 49 -108.91 37.86 -61.66
CA PRO A 49 -107.79 37.55 -62.58
C PRO A 49 -106.55 38.50 -62.59
N THR A 50 -105.57 38.18 -63.46
CA THR A 50 -104.22 38.76 -63.60
C THR A 50 -104.13 40.08 -64.41
N LYS A 51 -103.08 40.90 -64.18
CA LYS A 51 -102.57 41.89 -65.17
C LYS A 51 -101.11 42.37 -64.94
N ARG A 52 -100.21 41.87 -65.80
CA ARG A 52 -98.89 42.41 -66.27
C ARG A 52 -97.81 42.92 -65.26
N PRO A 53 -96.51 42.61 -65.47
CA PRO A 53 -95.45 42.87 -64.50
C PRO A 53 -94.81 44.29 -64.56
N PHE A 54 -94.27 44.73 -63.42
CA PHE A 54 -93.83 46.11 -63.15
C PHE A 54 -92.41 46.48 -63.64
N TYR A 55 -91.52 45.50 -63.85
CA TYR A 55 -90.07 45.69 -63.98
C TYR A 55 -89.55 46.45 -65.23
N LYS A 56 -90.42 47.02 -66.07
CA LYS A 56 -90.04 47.76 -67.29
C LYS A 56 -89.98 49.29 -67.16
N GLN A 57 -90.09 49.84 -65.95
CA GLN A 57 -89.87 51.29 -65.72
C GLN A 57 -88.41 51.60 -65.35
N LYS A 58 -87.74 52.47 -66.12
CA LYS A 58 -86.34 52.91 -65.86
C LYS A 58 -86.11 53.57 -64.49
N ARG A 59 -87.16 54.03 -63.81
CA ARG A 59 -87.09 54.58 -62.44
C ARG A 59 -87.01 53.51 -61.36
N TYR A 60 -87.48 52.28 -61.62
CA TYR A 60 -87.49 51.21 -60.61
C TYR A 60 -86.11 50.59 -60.41
N TRP A 61 -85.27 50.51 -61.45
CA TRP A 61 -83.87 50.11 -61.28
C TRP A 61 -83.07 51.08 -60.41
N ILE A 62 -83.37 52.39 -60.47
CA ILE A 62 -82.74 53.38 -59.57
C ILE A 62 -83.20 53.14 -58.12
N ILE A 63 -84.49 52.91 -57.89
CA ILE A 63 -85.02 52.63 -56.54
C ILE A 63 -84.48 51.28 -56.01
N CYS A 64 -84.41 50.23 -56.82
CA CYS A 64 -83.81 48.95 -56.42
C CYS A 64 -82.29 49.06 -56.23
N SER A 65 -81.56 49.82 -57.05
CA SER A 65 -80.13 50.06 -56.80
C SER A 65 -79.88 50.92 -55.56
N ILE A 66 -80.74 51.90 -55.26
CA ILE A 66 -80.64 52.71 -54.02
C ILE A 66 -81.07 51.89 -52.81
N LEU A 67 -82.16 51.12 -52.88
CA LEU A 67 -82.60 50.27 -51.77
C LEU A 67 -81.63 49.12 -51.53
N SER A 68 -81.09 48.48 -52.58
CA SER A 68 -80.01 47.51 -52.45
C SER A 68 -78.70 48.15 -52.02
N ALA A 69 -78.38 49.39 -52.40
CA ALA A 69 -77.21 50.09 -51.86
C ALA A 69 -77.41 50.45 -50.39
N ILE A 70 -78.61 50.84 -49.95
CA ILE A 70 -78.94 51.08 -48.54
C ILE A 70 -78.92 49.76 -47.76
N ILE A 71 -79.46 48.67 -48.31
CA ILE A 71 -79.41 47.34 -47.69
C ILE A 71 -77.96 46.83 -47.65
N ILE A 72 -77.15 47.03 -48.70
CA ILE A 72 -75.72 46.69 -48.69
C ILE A 72 -74.97 47.57 -47.69
N ILE A 73 -75.25 48.88 -47.59
CA ILE A 73 -74.65 49.76 -46.58
C ILE A 73 -75.07 49.32 -45.17
N VAL A 74 -76.34 49.04 -44.92
CA VAL A 74 -76.84 48.56 -43.62
C VAL A 74 -76.27 47.17 -43.29
N VAL A 75 -76.20 46.25 -44.24
CA VAL A 75 -75.61 44.92 -44.05
C VAL A 75 -74.09 45.02 -43.86
N VAL A 76 -73.38 45.89 -44.58
CA VAL A 76 -71.94 46.15 -44.37
C VAL A 76 -71.70 46.84 -43.03
N LEU A 77 -72.55 47.78 -42.60
CA LEU A 77 -72.49 48.39 -41.27
C LEU A 77 -72.79 47.36 -40.17
N LEU A 78 -73.79 46.49 -40.34
CA LEU A 78 -74.06 45.38 -39.43
C LEU A 78 -72.90 44.37 -39.40
N ILE A 79 -72.29 44.06 -40.55
CA ILE A 79 -71.10 43.20 -40.63
C ILE A 79 -69.93 43.84 -39.88
N ILE A 80 -69.67 45.14 -40.07
CA ILE A 80 -68.55 45.86 -39.47
C ILE A 80 -68.74 46.16 -37.97
N PHE A 81 -69.96 46.48 -37.52
CA PHE A 81 -70.21 46.98 -36.16
C PHE A 81 -70.95 46.00 -35.25
N VAL A 82 -71.61 44.95 -35.77
CA VAL A 82 -72.37 43.96 -34.97
C VAL A 82 -71.80 42.56 -35.14
N PHE A 83 -71.71 42.05 -36.38
CA PHE A 83 -71.20 40.69 -36.61
C PHE A 83 -69.69 40.59 -36.40
N PHE A 84 -68.88 41.61 -36.72
CA PHE A 84 -67.42 41.53 -36.53
C PHE A 84 -67.02 41.27 -35.06
N PRO A 85 -67.54 41.99 -34.04
CA PRO A 85 -67.32 41.62 -32.64
C PRO A 85 -67.84 40.21 -32.27
N MET A 86 -69.00 39.79 -32.78
CA MET A 86 -69.55 38.45 -32.52
C MET A 86 -68.68 37.33 -33.13
N ILE A 87 -68.17 37.54 -34.34
CA ILE A 87 -67.28 36.60 -35.04
C ILE A 87 -65.91 36.57 -34.34
N ALA A 88 -65.38 37.73 -33.94
CA ALA A 88 -64.15 37.81 -33.15
C ALA A 88 -64.26 37.05 -31.82
N GLN A 89 -65.38 37.20 -31.10
CA GLN A 89 -65.63 36.43 -29.87
C GLN A 89 -65.85 34.94 -30.17
N SER A 90 -66.51 34.57 -31.26
CA SER A 90 -66.73 33.16 -31.64
C SER A 90 -65.42 32.46 -32.01
N LEU A 91 -64.55 33.11 -32.79
CA LEU A 91 -63.21 32.63 -33.13
C LEU A 91 -62.30 32.57 -31.89
N MET A 92 -62.35 33.58 -31.01
CA MET A 92 -61.66 33.52 -29.71
C MET A 92 -62.15 32.33 -28.87
N ASN A 93 -63.45 32.04 -28.86
CA ASN A 93 -64.01 30.88 -28.17
C ASN A 93 -63.55 29.55 -28.78
N GLN A 94 -63.29 29.48 -30.09
CA GLN A 94 -62.81 28.28 -30.80
C GLN A 94 -61.28 28.09 -30.76
N ALA A 95 -60.50 29.16 -30.63
CA ALA A 95 -59.03 29.11 -30.61
C ALA A 95 -58.50 28.29 -29.41
N SER A 96 -57.43 27.51 -29.60
CA SER A 96 -56.66 26.91 -28.49
C SER A 96 -55.32 27.63 -28.29
N ILE A 97 -54.81 27.52 -27.07
CA ILE A 97 -53.49 27.99 -26.66
C ILE A 97 -52.79 26.77 -26.10
N ASP A 98 -51.75 26.33 -26.79
CA ASP A 98 -50.97 25.14 -26.43
C ASP A 98 -49.60 25.66 -25.95
N VAL A 99 -49.25 25.46 -24.69
CA VAL A 99 -47.95 25.92 -24.13
C VAL A 99 -46.87 24.91 -24.48
N ASP A 100 -45.96 25.29 -25.38
CA ASP A 100 -44.90 24.43 -25.88
C ASP A 100 -43.75 24.31 -24.86
N THR A 101 -43.36 25.46 -24.29
CA THR A 101 -42.47 25.62 -23.14
C THR A 101 -42.87 26.83 -22.29
N ALA A 102 -42.63 26.74 -20.98
CA ALA A 102 -42.61 27.89 -20.08
C ALA A 102 -41.49 27.71 -19.05
N GLN A 103 -40.80 28.79 -18.69
CA GLN A 103 -39.76 28.79 -17.65
C GLN A 103 -40.11 29.80 -16.56
N ILE A 104 -40.20 29.32 -15.32
CA ILE A 104 -40.32 30.16 -14.12
C ILE A 104 -38.92 30.53 -13.63
N THR A 105 -38.67 31.82 -13.47
CA THR A 105 -37.42 32.40 -12.94
C THR A 105 -37.71 33.46 -11.88
N PHE A 106 -36.75 33.70 -10.99
CA PHE A 106 -36.91 34.62 -9.85
C PHE A 106 -36.05 35.89 -9.98
N SER A 107 -35.05 35.88 -10.86
CA SER A 107 -34.29 37.08 -11.26
C SER A 107 -35.01 37.82 -12.39
N LYS A 108 -35.10 39.16 -12.32
CA LYS A 108 -35.78 39.97 -13.36
C LYS A 108 -35.11 39.79 -14.73
N PRO A 109 -35.82 39.29 -15.77
CA PRO A 109 -35.26 39.16 -17.12
C PRO A 109 -34.89 40.51 -17.72
N ALA A 110 -33.74 40.58 -18.43
CA ALA A 110 -33.22 41.82 -19.00
C ALA A 110 -34.20 42.51 -19.98
N ALA A 111 -35.04 41.73 -20.68
CA ALA A 111 -36.11 42.23 -21.55
C ALA A 111 -37.14 43.12 -20.82
N LEU A 112 -37.26 43.00 -19.49
CA LEU A 112 -38.17 43.80 -18.68
C LEU A 112 -37.48 45.01 -18.01
N ASN A 113 -36.18 45.26 -18.24
CA ASN A 113 -35.44 46.34 -17.59
C ASN A 113 -36.05 47.73 -17.85
N SER A 114 -36.55 47.97 -19.07
CA SER A 114 -37.22 49.21 -19.47
C SER A 114 -38.68 49.33 -18.98
N VAL A 115 -39.19 48.33 -18.25
CA VAL A 115 -40.58 48.28 -17.77
C VAL A 115 -40.62 48.55 -16.25
N THR A 116 -41.37 49.59 -15.88
CA THR A 116 -41.54 50.06 -14.50
C THR A 116 -42.93 49.67 -13.98
N TYR A 117 -42.97 48.97 -12.85
CA TYR A 117 -44.22 48.51 -12.23
C TYR A 117 -44.64 49.42 -11.07
N ALA A 118 -45.95 49.64 -10.91
CA ALA A 118 -46.49 50.50 -9.86
C ALA A 118 -46.58 49.74 -8.53
N LYS A 119 -45.85 50.24 -7.51
CA LYS A 119 -45.51 49.57 -6.24
C LYS A 119 -44.65 48.31 -6.39
N ARG A 120 -43.56 48.27 -5.62
CA ARG A 120 -42.68 47.12 -5.47
C ARG A 120 -42.82 46.56 -4.06
N ASP A 121 -43.71 45.59 -3.90
CA ASP A 121 -43.53 44.52 -2.90
C ASP A 121 -42.59 43.42 -3.48
N GLY A 122 -42.31 43.49 -4.79
CA GLY A 122 -41.42 42.61 -5.55
C GLY A 122 -39.92 42.79 -5.25
N ASP A 123 -39.55 42.47 -4.02
CA ASP A 123 -38.41 41.60 -3.72
C ASP A 123 -38.86 40.33 -2.94
N ASP A 124 -40.14 40.23 -2.51
CA ASP A 124 -40.69 39.00 -1.93
C ASP A 124 -41.01 37.95 -2.99
N LEU A 125 -40.17 36.91 -3.02
CA LEU A 125 -40.29 35.71 -3.87
C LEU A 125 -41.57 34.88 -3.62
N ASN A 126 -42.31 35.13 -2.53
CA ASN A 126 -43.61 34.52 -2.26
C ASN A 126 -44.77 35.26 -2.95
N SER A 127 -44.58 36.52 -3.35
CA SER A 127 -45.62 37.37 -3.97
C SER A 127 -45.55 37.40 -5.49
N THR A 128 -44.35 37.25 -6.06
CA THR A 128 -44.11 37.39 -7.51
C THR A 128 -42.98 36.49 -7.99
N PHE A 129 -43.11 36.00 -9.22
CA PHE A 129 -42.03 35.40 -10.00
C PHE A 129 -42.09 35.92 -11.44
N TYR A 130 -41.10 35.61 -12.27
CA TYR A 130 -41.10 35.88 -13.69
C TYR A 130 -41.33 34.59 -14.47
N MET A 131 -42.07 34.69 -15.58
CA MET A 131 -42.38 33.57 -16.46
C MET A 131 -42.08 33.99 -17.90
N GLU A 132 -41.22 33.22 -18.56
CA GLU A 132 -41.04 33.24 -20.01
C GLU A 132 -41.85 32.10 -20.60
N MET A 133 -42.78 32.40 -21.50
CA MET A 133 -43.75 31.44 -22.04
C MET A 133 -43.77 31.52 -23.57
N HIS A 134 -43.64 30.36 -24.21
CA HIS A 134 -43.81 30.15 -25.63
C HIS A 134 -45.03 29.26 -25.87
N SER A 135 -46.05 29.80 -26.54
CA SER A 135 -47.29 29.06 -26.83
C SER A 135 -47.67 29.13 -28.31
N SER A 136 -48.04 27.99 -28.88
CA SER A 136 -48.68 27.89 -30.18
C SER A 136 -50.17 28.22 -30.07
N LEU A 137 -50.62 29.17 -30.88
CA LEU A 137 -52.04 29.49 -31.06
C LEU A 137 -52.59 28.69 -32.25
N LYS A 138 -53.73 28.00 -32.07
CA LYS A 138 -54.37 27.16 -33.09
C LYS A 138 -55.85 27.49 -33.20
N ASN A 139 -56.47 27.14 -34.33
CA ASN A 139 -57.89 27.42 -34.64
C ASN A 139 -58.25 28.92 -34.55
N THR A 140 -57.31 29.82 -34.83
CA THR A 140 -57.46 31.28 -34.64
C THR A 140 -58.29 31.99 -35.72
N GLY A 141 -58.79 31.23 -36.71
CA GLY A 141 -59.55 31.74 -37.86
C GLY A 141 -58.67 32.02 -39.10
N PRO A 142 -59.28 32.15 -40.29
CA PRO A 142 -58.54 32.21 -41.56
C PRO A 142 -57.92 33.59 -41.86
N PHE A 143 -58.26 34.63 -41.09
CA PHE A 143 -57.85 36.00 -41.36
C PHE A 143 -56.56 36.37 -40.62
N ALA A 144 -55.71 37.17 -41.27
CA ALA A 144 -54.59 37.81 -40.59
C ALA A 144 -55.10 38.89 -39.62
N ALA A 145 -54.64 38.84 -38.37
CA ALA A 145 -55.04 39.78 -37.32
C ALA A 145 -53.92 40.02 -36.31
N SER A 146 -53.96 41.17 -35.63
CA SER A 146 -53.20 41.41 -34.41
C SER A 146 -54.09 41.28 -33.17
N ILE A 147 -53.51 40.76 -32.09
CA ILE A 147 -54.11 40.54 -30.78
C ILE A 147 -53.37 41.41 -29.76
N LYS A 148 -54.11 42.25 -29.04
CA LYS A 148 -53.58 43.12 -27.97
C LYS A 148 -54.33 42.85 -26.67
N PHE A 149 -53.63 42.37 -25.65
CA PHE A 149 -54.25 42.00 -24.38
C PHE A 149 -54.54 43.23 -23.50
N HIS A 150 -55.67 43.21 -22.79
CA HIS A 150 -55.99 44.19 -21.75
C HIS A 150 -55.51 43.61 -20.41
N ASN A 151 -54.34 44.09 -19.96
CA ASN A 151 -53.71 43.58 -18.75
C ASN A 151 -54.27 44.22 -17.47
N PRO A 152 -54.30 43.51 -16.33
CA PRO A 152 -53.84 42.14 -16.14
C PRO A 152 -54.82 41.08 -16.68
N ILE A 153 -54.28 39.92 -17.05
CA ILE A 153 -55.03 38.70 -17.32
C ILE A 153 -54.99 37.82 -16.06
N GLN A 154 -56.14 37.38 -15.57
CA GLN A 154 -56.24 36.49 -14.41
C GLN A 154 -55.98 35.04 -14.81
N VAL A 155 -55.27 34.30 -13.94
CA VAL A 155 -55.03 32.86 -14.08
C VAL A 155 -55.78 32.13 -12.97
N LEU A 156 -56.68 31.22 -13.35
CA LEU A 156 -57.50 30.44 -12.42
C LEU A 156 -57.13 28.95 -12.49
N TYR A 157 -57.29 28.24 -11.37
CA TYR A 157 -57.23 26.78 -11.28
C TYR A 157 -58.38 26.29 -10.40
N ASN A 158 -59.14 25.29 -10.86
CA ASN A 158 -60.35 24.77 -10.20
C ASN A 158 -61.32 25.88 -9.75
N ASN A 159 -61.53 26.89 -10.61
CA ASN A 159 -62.30 28.14 -10.40
C ASN A 159 -61.77 29.12 -9.34
N THR A 160 -60.67 28.81 -8.65
CA THR A 160 -59.97 29.74 -7.73
C THR A 160 -58.96 30.59 -8.50
N VAL A 161 -58.87 31.89 -8.18
CA VAL A 161 -57.87 32.79 -8.77
C VAL A 161 -56.50 32.52 -8.14
N LEU A 162 -55.53 32.13 -8.96
CA LEU A 162 -54.14 31.93 -8.56
C LEU A 162 -53.36 33.25 -8.57
N GLY A 163 -53.49 34.00 -9.67
CA GLY A 163 -52.64 35.17 -9.91
C GLY A 163 -53.03 35.98 -11.15
N GLU A 164 -52.19 36.95 -11.46
CA GLU A 164 -52.30 37.85 -12.61
C GLU A 164 -51.01 37.85 -13.44
N ILE A 165 -51.15 37.80 -14.78
CA ILE A 165 -50.06 37.94 -15.76
C ILE A 165 -50.28 39.15 -16.66
N TYR A 166 -49.21 39.64 -17.28
CA TYR A 166 -49.18 40.84 -18.09
C TYR A 166 -48.55 40.55 -19.47
N LEU A 167 -49.41 40.35 -20.46
CA LEU A 167 -49.02 40.09 -21.84
C LEU A 167 -48.76 41.45 -22.54
N TYR A 168 -47.52 41.93 -22.44
CA TYR A 168 -47.11 43.25 -22.97
C TYR A 168 -46.92 43.29 -24.50
N ASN A 169 -46.66 42.14 -25.12
CA ASN A 169 -46.38 42.04 -26.55
C ASN A 169 -47.69 41.87 -27.34
N ASP A 170 -47.93 42.77 -28.30
CA ASP A 170 -48.97 42.55 -29.31
C ASP A 170 -48.58 41.34 -30.18
N THR A 171 -49.50 40.38 -30.31
CA THR A 171 -49.30 39.10 -31.02
C THR A 171 -49.93 39.16 -32.40
N SER A 172 -49.41 38.44 -33.40
CA SER A 172 -50.07 38.28 -34.70
C SER A 172 -50.47 36.82 -34.98
N ILE A 173 -51.60 36.67 -35.66
CA ILE A 173 -52.16 35.39 -36.12
C ILE A 173 -52.44 35.47 -37.62
N SER A 174 -52.33 34.35 -38.32
CA SER A 174 -52.65 34.22 -39.75
C SER A 174 -52.89 32.76 -40.12
N GLY A 175 -53.81 32.50 -41.06
CA GLY A 175 -54.03 31.16 -41.61
C GLY A 175 -54.44 30.08 -40.59
N GLY A 176 -55.11 30.46 -39.50
CA GLY A 176 -55.53 29.54 -38.43
C GLY A 176 -54.51 29.32 -37.31
N HIS A 177 -53.32 29.94 -37.40
CA HIS A 177 -52.21 29.75 -36.48
C HIS A 177 -51.60 31.08 -35.99
N GLY A 178 -50.71 31.00 -35.00
CA GLY A 178 -49.83 32.09 -34.54
C GLY A 178 -49.03 31.66 -33.31
N THR A 179 -48.27 32.59 -32.71
CA THR A 179 -47.49 32.33 -31.49
C THR A 179 -47.71 33.42 -30.45
N LEU A 180 -47.90 33.02 -29.19
CA LEU A 180 -47.91 33.91 -28.04
C LEU A 180 -46.60 33.72 -27.27
N ASN A 181 -45.67 34.67 -27.46
CA ASN A 181 -44.39 34.72 -26.77
C ASN A 181 -44.42 35.84 -25.73
N ALA A 182 -44.36 35.49 -24.45
CA ALA A 182 -44.51 36.44 -23.35
C ALA A 182 -43.44 36.24 -22.28
N ILE A 183 -42.71 37.32 -21.97
CA ILE A 183 -41.89 37.43 -20.76
C ILE A 183 -42.67 38.35 -19.82
N THR A 184 -43.14 37.83 -18.70
CA THR A 184 -44.10 38.51 -17.81
C THR A 184 -43.77 38.27 -16.33
N PRO A 185 -44.01 39.23 -15.43
CA PRO A 185 -44.22 38.89 -14.02
C PRO A 185 -45.52 38.09 -13.87
N PHE A 186 -45.57 37.18 -12.91
CA PHE A 186 -46.78 36.55 -12.40
C PHE A 186 -46.97 37.04 -10.96
N ILE A 187 -48.05 37.76 -10.70
CA ILE A 187 -48.39 38.28 -9.36
C ILE A 187 -49.35 37.31 -8.70
N ILE A 188 -48.89 36.62 -7.65
CA ILE A 188 -49.71 35.68 -6.88
C ILE A 188 -50.73 36.49 -6.05
N LYS A 189 -52.02 36.10 -6.11
CA LYS A 189 -53.09 36.77 -5.34
C LYS A 189 -53.51 36.01 -4.09
N ASP A 190 -53.40 34.68 -4.13
CA ASP A 190 -53.62 33.80 -2.99
C ASP A 190 -52.49 32.78 -2.91
N GLN A 191 -51.58 32.98 -1.96
CA GLN A 191 -50.41 32.10 -1.74
C GLN A 191 -50.83 30.69 -1.27
N ASN A 192 -51.98 30.55 -0.61
CA ASN A 192 -52.48 29.24 -0.17
C ASN A 192 -53.06 28.46 -1.36
N ALA A 193 -53.88 29.12 -2.19
CA ALA A 193 -54.36 28.53 -3.44
C ALA A 193 -53.21 28.19 -4.40
N PHE A 194 -52.18 29.04 -4.47
CA PHE A 194 -50.98 28.78 -5.28
C PHE A 194 -50.13 27.62 -4.75
N SER A 195 -49.99 27.50 -3.42
CA SER A 195 -49.33 26.36 -2.77
C SER A 195 -50.08 25.04 -3.03
N LEU A 196 -51.42 25.03 -2.92
CA LEU A 196 -52.26 23.87 -3.25
C LEU A 196 -52.14 23.50 -4.74
N PHE A 197 -52.25 24.47 -5.65
CA PHE A 197 -51.99 24.25 -7.07
C PHE A 197 -50.59 23.67 -7.33
N THR A 198 -49.56 24.13 -6.62
CA THR A 198 -48.18 23.64 -6.81
C THR A 198 -48.05 22.17 -6.37
N LYS A 199 -48.71 21.77 -5.28
CA LYS A 199 -48.80 20.37 -4.84
C LYS A 199 -49.48 19.49 -5.89
N ASP A 200 -50.62 19.93 -6.42
CA ASP A 200 -51.33 19.23 -7.50
C ASP A 200 -50.46 19.12 -8.76
N MET A 201 -49.86 20.23 -9.23
CA MET A 201 -49.00 20.29 -10.42
C MET A 201 -47.84 19.29 -10.37
N LEU A 202 -47.25 19.08 -9.19
CA LEU A 202 -46.16 18.15 -8.98
C LEU A 202 -46.63 16.69 -8.99
N ALA A 203 -47.84 16.42 -8.49
CA ALA A 203 -48.39 15.06 -8.34
C ALA A 203 -49.14 14.53 -9.56
N VAL A 204 -49.83 15.38 -10.34
CA VAL A 204 -50.74 14.93 -11.41
C VAL A 204 -50.07 14.84 -12.79
N LYS A 205 -50.64 14.00 -13.67
CA LYS A 205 -50.26 13.88 -15.08
C LYS A 205 -50.56 15.14 -15.89
N GLN A 206 -51.76 15.69 -15.70
CA GLN A 206 -52.22 16.89 -16.41
C GLN A 206 -53.11 17.73 -15.49
N PHE A 207 -53.03 19.04 -15.66
CA PHE A 207 -53.88 20.02 -14.98
C PHE A 207 -54.33 21.08 -16.00
N SER A 208 -55.30 21.92 -15.62
CA SER A 208 -55.81 22.96 -16.51
C SER A 208 -55.86 24.32 -15.82
N TRP A 209 -55.16 25.31 -16.38
CA TRP A 209 -55.35 26.72 -16.04
C TRP A 209 -56.47 27.32 -16.89
N THR A 210 -57.17 28.32 -16.37
CA THR A 210 -58.13 29.13 -17.13
C THR A 210 -57.68 30.58 -17.13
N LEU A 211 -57.34 31.12 -18.31
CA LEU A 211 -57.02 32.53 -18.50
C LEU A 211 -58.31 33.34 -18.67
N VAL A 212 -58.51 34.35 -17.83
CA VAL A 212 -59.70 35.21 -17.81
C VAL A 212 -59.29 36.68 -17.94
N GLY A 213 -59.89 37.42 -18.88
CA GLY A 213 -59.57 38.83 -19.10
C GLY A 213 -60.24 39.40 -20.34
N LYS A 214 -59.62 40.39 -20.98
CA LYS A 214 -60.06 40.97 -22.25
C LYS A 214 -58.88 41.19 -23.20
N LEU A 215 -59.18 41.31 -24.48
CA LEU A 215 -58.22 41.66 -25.52
C LEU A 215 -58.91 42.30 -26.71
N ASP A 216 -58.18 43.12 -27.46
CA ASP A 216 -58.60 43.65 -28.75
C ASP A 216 -58.06 42.76 -29.88
N ILE A 217 -58.94 42.29 -30.76
CA ILE A 217 -58.57 41.67 -32.04
C ILE A 217 -58.71 42.73 -33.13
N THR A 218 -57.63 43.01 -33.87
CA THR A 218 -57.63 43.90 -35.03
C THR A 218 -57.40 43.13 -36.33
N ALA A 219 -58.41 43.08 -37.19
CA ALA A 219 -58.39 42.40 -38.49
C ALA A 219 -59.13 43.24 -39.53
N LEU A 220 -58.71 43.20 -40.80
CA LEU A 220 -59.36 43.94 -41.90
C LEU A 220 -59.59 45.45 -41.60
N SER A 221 -58.62 46.08 -40.93
CA SER A 221 -58.68 47.48 -40.45
C SER A 221 -59.85 47.79 -39.49
N ARG A 222 -60.36 46.78 -38.76
CA ARG A 222 -61.36 46.91 -37.70
C ARG A 222 -60.87 46.25 -36.42
N THR A 223 -61.22 46.83 -35.28
CA THR A 223 -60.84 46.37 -33.95
C THR A 223 -62.09 46.03 -33.15
N ALA A 224 -62.07 44.90 -32.43
CA ALA A 224 -63.13 44.50 -31.52
C ALA A 224 -62.53 43.97 -30.21
N THR A 225 -62.98 44.55 -29.09
CA THR A 225 -62.69 44.02 -27.75
C THR A 225 -63.54 42.77 -27.51
N VAL A 226 -62.89 41.67 -27.13
CA VAL A 226 -63.52 40.40 -26.79
C VAL A 226 -63.10 39.96 -25.39
N ASN A 227 -63.92 39.13 -24.75
CA ASN A 227 -63.58 38.50 -23.49
C ASN A 227 -62.65 37.31 -23.75
N LEU A 228 -61.52 37.27 -23.05
CA LEU A 228 -60.68 36.10 -22.94
C LEU A 228 -61.27 35.20 -21.84
N ASN A 229 -61.65 33.98 -22.22
CA ASN A 229 -61.90 32.89 -21.29
C ASN A 229 -61.38 31.61 -21.97
N LYS A 230 -60.19 31.16 -21.59
CA LYS A 230 -59.47 30.07 -22.26
C LYS A 230 -58.92 29.10 -21.23
N GLN A 231 -59.44 27.87 -21.25
CA GLN A 231 -58.82 26.74 -20.56
C GLN A 231 -57.61 26.26 -21.36
N ILE A 232 -56.47 26.11 -20.69
CA ILE A 232 -55.19 25.63 -21.20
C ILE A 232 -54.85 24.37 -20.39
N THR A 233 -54.67 23.23 -21.07
CA THR A 233 -54.27 21.99 -20.41
C THR A 233 -52.78 21.77 -20.57
N LEU A 234 -52.12 21.49 -19.45
CA LEU A 234 -50.68 21.38 -19.30
C LEU A 234 -50.36 20.00 -18.70
N ASN A 235 -49.22 19.41 -19.08
CA ASN A 235 -48.68 18.29 -18.31
C ASN A 235 -48.20 18.80 -16.96
N GLY A 236 -48.60 18.12 -15.87
CA GLY A 236 -47.93 18.23 -14.57
C GLY A 236 -46.62 17.44 -14.58
N MET A 237 -46.06 17.18 -13.40
CA MET A 237 -44.78 16.46 -13.27
C MET A 237 -44.94 14.96 -12.94
N ASP A 238 -46.18 14.47 -12.75
CA ASP A 238 -46.52 13.04 -12.57
C ASP A 238 -45.73 12.33 -11.43
N GLY A 239 -45.32 13.08 -10.40
CA GLY A 239 -44.47 12.57 -9.32
C GLY A 239 -43.04 12.24 -9.73
N PHE A 240 -42.60 12.63 -10.93
CA PHE A 240 -41.32 12.27 -11.55
C PHE A 240 -41.11 10.74 -11.68
N PRO A 241 -41.84 10.06 -12.58
CA PRO A 241 -41.86 8.60 -12.64
C PRO A 241 -40.56 7.96 -13.17
N ASN A 242 -39.63 8.77 -13.69
CA ASN A 242 -38.32 8.33 -14.16
C ASN A 242 -37.22 9.07 -13.40
N VAL A 243 -36.60 8.38 -12.44
CA VAL A 243 -35.45 8.86 -11.66
C VAL A 243 -34.35 7.81 -11.73
N LYS A 244 -33.10 8.22 -11.94
CA LYS A 244 -31.94 7.31 -12.00
C LYS A 244 -30.77 7.92 -11.24
N ILE A 245 -30.05 7.10 -10.48
CA ILE A 245 -28.71 7.44 -9.97
C ILE A 245 -27.70 7.04 -11.06
N THR A 246 -26.93 8.00 -11.55
CA THR A 246 -25.86 7.82 -12.54
C THR A 246 -24.47 7.73 -11.92
N SER A 247 -24.30 8.23 -10.69
CA SER A 247 -23.13 7.92 -9.86
C SER A 247 -23.46 8.01 -8.37
N PHE A 248 -22.82 7.16 -7.57
CA PHE A 248 -22.89 7.17 -6.11
C PHE A 248 -21.46 7.18 -5.56
N GLN A 249 -21.12 8.22 -4.81
CA GLN A 249 -19.79 8.41 -4.25
C GLN A 249 -19.89 8.69 -2.75
N LEU A 250 -18.99 8.09 -1.97
CA LEU A 250 -18.87 8.31 -0.53
C LEU A 250 -17.44 8.79 -0.22
N PRO A 251 -17.12 10.08 -0.50
CA PRO A 251 -15.74 10.55 -0.62
C PRO A 251 -14.96 10.66 0.71
N GLY A 252 -15.62 10.63 1.87
CA GLY A 252 -14.93 10.78 3.16
C GLY A 252 -15.85 10.85 4.37
N ASP A 253 -15.25 10.97 5.55
CA ASP A 253 -15.95 11.21 6.81
C ASP A 253 -16.48 12.65 6.84
N ALA A 254 -17.70 12.85 7.33
CA ALA A 254 -18.26 14.19 7.50
C ALA A 254 -17.69 14.85 8.77
N PRO A 255 -17.20 16.10 8.72
CA PRO A 255 -16.67 16.80 9.91
C PRO A 255 -17.67 16.96 11.06
N THR A 256 -18.97 16.83 10.77
CA THR A 256 -20.09 16.85 11.73
C THR A 256 -20.46 15.48 12.30
N GLY A 257 -19.71 14.43 11.96
CA GLY A 257 -20.12 13.03 12.12
C GLY A 257 -21.00 12.54 10.97
N GLY A 258 -20.95 11.24 10.68
CA GLY A 258 -21.56 10.63 9.49
C GLY A 258 -20.60 10.52 8.30
N ILE A 259 -21.13 10.09 7.15
CA ILE A 259 -20.37 9.86 5.91
C ILE A 259 -20.79 10.90 4.86
N GLN A 260 -19.84 11.55 4.19
CA GLN A 260 -20.12 12.43 3.05
C GLN A 260 -20.68 11.60 1.89
N VAL A 261 -21.67 12.14 1.17
CA VAL A 261 -22.29 11.47 0.01
C VAL A 261 -22.47 12.44 -1.16
N GLU A 262 -22.15 11.97 -2.36
CA GLU A 262 -22.49 12.63 -3.63
C GLU A 262 -23.27 11.68 -4.54
N LEU A 263 -24.34 12.18 -5.14
CA LEU A 263 -25.26 11.45 -6.02
C LEU A 263 -25.41 12.21 -7.33
N GLY A 264 -24.84 11.69 -8.42
CA GLY A 264 -25.25 12.07 -9.75
C GLY A 264 -26.63 11.48 -10.03
N THR A 265 -27.63 12.32 -10.31
CA THR A 265 -29.03 11.92 -10.47
C THR A 265 -29.61 12.50 -11.76
N VAL A 266 -30.32 11.68 -12.53
CA VAL A 266 -31.12 12.15 -13.68
C VAL A 266 -32.60 12.12 -13.28
N LEU A 267 -33.27 13.27 -13.47
CA LEU A 267 -34.68 13.49 -13.17
C LEU A 267 -35.44 13.88 -14.45
N THR A 268 -36.27 13.01 -14.99
CA THR A 268 -37.04 13.32 -16.21
C THR A 268 -38.34 14.05 -15.87
N SER A 269 -38.51 15.29 -16.33
CA SER A 269 -39.76 16.06 -16.21
C SER A 269 -40.64 15.94 -17.47
N PRO A 270 -41.90 15.48 -17.36
CA PRO A 270 -42.85 15.45 -18.48
C PRO A 270 -43.57 16.78 -18.73
N SER A 271 -43.39 17.79 -17.86
CA SER A 271 -44.08 19.08 -17.95
C SER A 271 -43.40 20.03 -18.96
N PRO A 272 -44.15 20.84 -19.74
CA PRO A 272 -43.58 21.97 -20.46
C PRO A 272 -43.16 23.13 -19.54
N ILE A 273 -43.52 23.10 -18.25
CA ILE A 273 -43.13 24.11 -17.26
C ILE A 273 -41.81 23.70 -16.59
N GLY A 274 -40.75 24.43 -16.90
CA GLY A 274 -39.51 24.43 -16.13
C GLY A 274 -39.53 25.46 -15.01
N VAL A 275 -38.74 25.24 -13.95
CA VAL A 275 -38.71 26.07 -12.74
C VAL A 275 -37.29 26.20 -12.19
N GLN A 276 -36.84 27.43 -11.99
CA GLN A 276 -35.66 27.76 -11.19
C GLN A 276 -35.94 27.40 -9.72
N LEU A 277 -35.44 26.26 -9.24
CA LEU A 277 -35.52 25.85 -7.83
C LEU A 277 -34.34 26.39 -7.00
N GLY A 278 -33.21 26.70 -7.65
CA GLY A 278 -32.01 27.25 -7.03
C GLY A 278 -31.30 26.23 -6.14
N THR A 279 -31.18 26.52 -4.84
CA THR A 279 -30.76 25.53 -3.85
C THR A 279 -31.96 24.68 -3.42
N ILE A 280 -31.91 23.37 -3.66
CA ILE A 280 -32.90 22.41 -3.15
C ILE A 280 -32.34 21.59 -1.99
N GLU A 281 -33.22 21.11 -1.13
CA GLU A 281 -32.90 20.18 -0.04
C GLU A 281 -33.84 18.98 -0.08
N LEU A 282 -33.26 17.77 -0.02
CA LEU A 282 -33.93 16.47 -0.01
C LEU A 282 -33.55 15.68 1.24
N GLN A 283 -34.53 14.98 1.84
CA GLN A 283 -34.28 13.94 2.83
C GLN A 283 -34.19 12.59 2.12
N ILE A 284 -33.09 11.86 2.28
CA ILE A 284 -32.89 10.53 1.70
C ILE A 284 -33.16 9.42 2.71
N GLY A 285 -33.73 8.30 2.24
CA GLY A 285 -34.17 7.19 3.09
C GLY A 285 -34.12 5.82 2.44
N TYR A 286 -34.18 4.78 3.28
CA TYR A 286 -34.24 3.38 2.89
C TYR A 286 -35.08 2.59 3.90
N ASP A 287 -36.08 1.85 3.43
CA ASP A 287 -36.95 0.98 4.26
C ASP A 287 -37.44 1.67 5.57
N GLY A 288 -37.92 2.91 5.43
CA GLY A 288 -38.40 3.75 6.53
C GLY A 288 -37.33 4.43 7.40
N VAL A 289 -36.06 4.09 7.24
CA VAL A 289 -34.93 4.76 7.91
C VAL A 289 -34.57 6.05 7.19
N THR A 290 -34.40 7.15 7.93
CA THR A 290 -33.83 8.39 7.38
C THR A 290 -32.32 8.27 7.35
N LEU A 291 -31.77 8.19 6.15
CA LEU A 291 -30.32 8.05 5.92
C LEU A 291 -29.58 9.37 6.10
N GLY A 292 -30.22 10.50 5.77
CA GLY A 292 -29.60 11.82 5.88
C GLY A 292 -30.28 12.88 5.03
N ARG A 293 -29.56 13.97 4.76
CA ARG A 293 -30.00 15.05 3.87
C ARG A 293 -28.95 15.34 2.79
N VAL A 294 -29.44 15.72 1.62
CA VAL A 294 -28.61 16.14 0.48
C VAL A 294 -29.19 17.40 -0.16
N THR A 295 -28.33 18.24 -0.70
CA THR A 295 -28.68 19.48 -1.41
C THR A 295 -28.08 19.50 -2.80
N ALA A 296 -28.71 20.23 -3.72
CA ALA A 296 -28.12 20.63 -4.98
C ALA A 296 -28.30 22.14 -5.17
N GLN A 297 -27.34 22.78 -5.82
CA GLN A 297 -27.33 24.23 -6.09
C GLN A 297 -27.61 24.50 -7.57
N ASN A 298 -28.13 25.69 -7.87
CA ASN A 298 -28.43 26.16 -9.23
C ASN A 298 -29.39 25.23 -10.01
N VAL A 299 -30.23 24.45 -9.32
CA VAL A 299 -31.18 23.53 -9.95
C VAL A 299 -32.23 24.33 -10.70
N ASN A 300 -32.29 24.11 -12.01
CA ASN A 300 -33.24 24.75 -12.91
C ASN A 300 -33.92 23.65 -13.71
N LEU A 301 -35.11 23.23 -13.27
CA LEU A 301 -35.86 22.18 -13.95
C LEU A 301 -36.30 22.65 -15.34
N GLN A 302 -36.25 21.74 -16.29
CA GLN A 302 -36.70 21.87 -17.67
C GLN A 302 -37.39 20.58 -18.13
N LYS A 303 -38.10 20.64 -19.26
CA LYS A 303 -38.76 19.51 -19.91
C LYS A 303 -37.73 18.51 -20.44
N GLY A 304 -37.91 17.22 -20.14
CA GLY A 304 -36.93 16.17 -20.46
C GLY A 304 -36.03 15.82 -19.28
N ASP A 305 -34.84 15.28 -19.56
CA ASP A 305 -33.89 14.85 -18.53
C ASP A 305 -33.15 16.04 -17.91
N ASN A 306 -33.05 16.03 -16.57
CA ASN A 306 -32.34 17.04 -15.78
C ASN A 306 -31.23 16.35 -14.98
N ASP A 307 -29.96 16.67 -15.26
CA ASP A 307 -28.82 16.23 -14.45
C ASP A 307 -28.71 17.07 -13.17
N ILE A 308 -28.78 16.40 -12.02
CA ILE A 308 -28.72 17.02 -10.68
C ILE A 308 -27.65 16.31 -9.86
N LEU A 309 -26.60 17.05 -9.49
CA LEU A 309 -25.57 16.59 -8.55
C LEU A 309 -25.99 16.97 -7.13
N LEU A 310 -26.49 15.99 -6.37
CA LEU A 310 -26.83 16.15 -4.96
C LEU A 310 -25.60 15.84 -4.10
N LYS A 311 -25.33 16.67 -3.08
CA LYS A 311 -24.25 16.47 -2.10
C LYS A 311 -24.79 16.58 -0.68
N GLY A 312 -24.24 15.81 0.27
CA GLY A 312 -24.69 15.89 1.65
C GLY A 312 -24.01 14.90 2.58
N VAL A 313 -24.72 14.52 3.66
CA VAL A 313 -24.18 13.66 4.72
C VAL A 313 -25.20 12.58 5.09
N LEU A 314 -24.74 11.33 5.09
CA LEU A 314 -25.41 10.20 5.72
C LEU A 314 -25.22 10.32 7.24
N VAL A 315 -26.30 10.46 8.00
CA VAL A 315 -26.25 10.75 9.44
C VAL A 315 -26.04 9.49 10.27
N PRO A 316 -25.35 9.58 11.43
CA PRO A 316 -25.17 8.46 12.33
C PRO A 316 -26.48 7.83 12.81
N GLN A 317 -26.50 6.50 12.83
CA GLN A 317 -27.64 5.70 13.26
C GLN A 317 -27.31 5.04 14.61
N ASN A 318 -28.20 5.19 15.58
CA ASN A 318 -28.04 4.73 16.95
C ASN A 318 -29.19 3.83 17.43
N ASP A 319 -30.16 3.51 16.56
CA ASP A 319 -31.11 2.40 16.74
C ASP A 319 -30.61 1.13 16.04
N THR A 320 -30.80 -0.03 16.69
CA THR A 320 -30.37 -1.33 16.19
C THR A 320 -31.14 -1.78 14.94
N ASN A 321 -32.43 -1.43 14.81
CA ASN A 321 -33.21 -1.80 13.62
C ASN A 321 -32.82 -0.94 12.41
N ALA A 322 -32.56 0.35 12.63
CA ALA A 322 -32.00 1.25 11.63
C ALA A 322 -30.62 0.76 11.15
N LEU A 323 -29.72 0.40 12.07
CA LEU A 323 -28.41 -0.16 11.74
C LEU A 323 -28.50 -1.50 11.00
N ALA A 324 -29.48 -2.36 11.33
CA ALA A 324 -29.72 -3.60 10.59
C ALA A 324 -30.18 -3.34 9.14
N LYS A 325 -31.12 -2.41 8.91
CA LYS A 325 -31.56 -2.02 7.56
C LYS A 325 -30.44 -1.36 6.76
N VAL A 326 -29.63 -0.50 7.38
CA VAL A 326 -28.45 0.11 6.76
C VAL A 326 -27.38 -0.95 6.43
N SER A 327 -27.18 -1.95 7.30
CA SER A 327 -26.33 -3.11 7.02
C SER A 327 -26.80 -3.87 5.76
N THR A 328 -28.11 -4.07 5.60
CA THR A 328 -28.69 -4.65 4.37
C THR A 328 -28.43 -3.78 3.14
N LEU A 329 -28.63 -2.46 3.22
CA LEU A 329 -28.38 -1.53 2.11
C LEU A 329 -26.93 -1.58 1.62
N PHE A 330 -25.96 -1.50 2.53
CA PHE A 330 -24.53 -1.55 2.18
C PHE A 330 -24.12 -2.95 1.68
N SER A 331 -24.62 -4.03 2.29
CA SER A 331 -24.36 -5.41 1.84
C SER A 331 -24.92 -5.66 0.43
N ASN A 332 -26.12 -5.18 0.14
CA ASN A 332 -26.72 -5.26 -1.19
C ASN A 332 -25.88 -4.48 -2.21
N TYR A 333 -25.44 -3.26 -1.88
CA TYR A 333 -24.58 -2.47 -2.77
C TYR A 333 -23.26 -3.20 -3.10
N VAL A 334 -22.61 -3.80 -2.10
CA VAL A 334 -21.41 -4.63 -2.29
C VAL A 334 -21.70 -5.86 -3.17
N ALA A 335 -22.83 -6.52 -2.95
CA ALA A 335 -23.24 -7.71 -3.71
C ALA A 335 -23.74 -7.40 -5.14
N GLY A 336 -23.80 -6.15 -5.58
CA GLY A 336 -24.39 -5.76 -6.87
C GLY A 336 -25.92 -5.94 -6.93
N VAL A 337 -26.59 -5.86 -5.78
CA VAL A 337 -28.04 -6.02 -5.63
C VAL A 337 -28.72 -4.65 -5.50
N MET A 338 -29.67 -4.38 -6.39
CA MET A 338 -30.42 -3.12 -6.39
C MET A 338 -31.37 -3.03 -5.19
N SER A 339 -31.25 -1.93 -4.44
CA SER A 339 -32.05 -1.62 -3.24
C SER A 339 -32.96 -0.41 -3.49
N PRO A 340 -34.27 -0.47 -3.17
CA PRO A 340 -35.18 0.66 -3.37
C PRO A 340 -34.95 1.73 -2.30
N THR A 341 -34.45 2.90 -2.68
CA THR A 341 -34.28 4.08 -1.83
C THR A 341 -35.27 5.18 -2.20
N THR A 342 -35.50 6.12 -1.28
CA THR A 342 -36.41 7.25 -1.46
C THR A 342 -35.72 8.57 -1.21
N ALA A 343 -36.19 9.63 -1.88
CA ALA A 343 -35.82 11.01 -1.59
C ALA A 343 -37.06 11.90 -1.54
N THR A 344 -37.26 12.61 -0.44
CA THR A 344 -38.44 13.46 -0.17
C THR A 344 -38.03 14.93 -0.11
N GLY A 345 -38.80 15.83 -0.73
CA GLY A 345 -38.51 17.27 -0.72
C GLY A 345 -38.61 17.91 0.67
N ILE A 346 -37.72 18.88 0.96
CA ILE A 346 -37.73 19.69 2.19
C ILE A 346 -37.90 21.18 1.88
N SER A 347 -37.13 21.71 0.92
CA SER A 347 -37.12 23.14 0.60
C SER A 347 -36.61 23.42 -0.83
N CYS A 348 -36.98 24.59 -1.37
CA CYS A 348 -36.42 25.19 -2.58
C CYS A 348 -36.18 26.69 -2.36
N ALA A 349 -34.95 27.15 -2.59
CA ALA A 349 -34.50 28.53 -2.47
C ALA A 349 -33.94 29.03 -3.81
N PRO A 350 -34.77 29.65 -4.68
CA PRO A 350 -34.38 30.03 -6.05
C PRO A 350 -33.25 31.04 -6.16
N ASP A 351 -33.05 31.87 -5.12
CA ASP A 351 -31.92 32.81 -4.98
C ASP A 351 -30.65 32.15 -4.40
N GLY A 352 -30.74 30.87 -4.06
CA GLY A 352 -29.69 30.07 -3.43
C GLY A 352 -29.73 30.01 -1.90
N VAL A 353 -30.52 30.87 -1.22
CA VAL A 353 -30.42 31.11 0.23
C VAL A 353 -31.77 31.10 0.96
N HIS A 354 -32.82 31.72 0.42
CA HIS A 354 -34.10 31.92 1.10
C HIS A 354 -35.20 31.01 0.52
N PRO A 355 -35.71 30.02 1.27
CA PRO A 355 -36.76 29.13 0.78
C PRO A 355 -38.08 29.86 0.47
N VAL A 356 -38.65 29.58 -0.70
CA VAL A 356 -39.97 30.11 -1.10
C VAL A 356 -41.06 29.20 -0.56
N THR A 357 -42.05 29.78 0.12
CA THR A 357 -43.06 29.05 0.91
C THR A 357 -43.94 28.17 0.03
N TRP A 358 -44.59 28.73 -0.98
CA TRP A 358 -45.49 27.97 -1.87
C TRP A 358 -44.76 26.88 -2.66
N LEU A 359 -43.52 27.16 -3.07
CA LEU A 359 -42.68 26.25 -3.84
C LEU A 359 -42.15 25.11 -2.97
N SER A 360 -41.66 25.42 -1.76
CA SER A 360 -41.18 24.43 -0.79
C SER A 360 -42.31 23.56 -0.27
N GLU A 361 -43.51 24.12 -0.06
CA GLU A 361 -44.70 23.36 0.30
C GLU A 361 -45.14 22.41 -0.82
N GLY A 362 -45.08 22.84 -2.09
CA GLY A 362 -45.21 21.95 -3.24
C GLY A 362 -44.16 20.84 -3.23
N PHE A 363 -42.89 21.21 -3.13
CA PHE A 363 -41.77 20.27 -3.20
C PHE A 363 -41.80 19.21 -2.09
N ARG A 364 -42.36 19.51 -0.91
CA ARG A 364 -42.57 18.55 0.19
C ARG A 364 -43.51 17.39 -0.15
N THR A 365 -44.35 17.49 -1.19
CA THR A 365 -45.16 16.34 -1.65
C THR A 365 -44.45 15.49 -2.70
N VAL A 366 -43.23 15.86 -3.12
CA VAL A 366 -42.40 15.05 -4.03
C VAL A 366 -41.70 13.95 -3.25
N GLN A 367 -42.01 12.70 -3.58
CA GLN A 367 -41.29 11.50 -3.11
C GLN A 367 -40.73 10.74 -4.31
N LEU A 368 -39.45 10.97 -4.59
CA LEU A 368 -38.70 10.23 -5.61
C LEU A 368 -38.44 8.80 -5.10
N ASN A 369 -38.67 7.81 -5.96
CA ASN A 369 -38.34 6.41 -5.70
C ASN A 369 -37.27 5.99 -6.72
N VAL A 370 -36.13 5.50 -6.26
CA VAL A 370 -34.98 5.18 -7.12
C VAL A 370 -34.27 3.92 -6.63
N ALA A 371 -33.68 3.16 -7.54
CA ALA A 371 -32.92 1.96 -7.19
C ALA A 371 -31.43 2.31 -7.04
N LEU A 372 -30.85 1.97 -5.88
CA LEU A 372 -29.43 2.12 -5.57
C LEU A 372 -28.74 0.75 -5.50
N GLY A 373 -27.68 0.57 -6.28
CA GLY A 373 -26.87 -0.65 -6.31
C GLY A 373 -25.68 -0.46 -7.27
N ALA A 374 -24.64 -1.29 -7.13
CA ALA A 374 -23.58 -1.37 -8.13
C ALA A 374 -24.02 -2.26 -9.30
N GLU A 375 -23.60 -1.97 -10.53
CA GLU A 375 -23.94 -2.80 -11.71
C GLU A 375 -23.46 -4.26 -11.61
N LYS A 376 -22.43 -4.51 -10.78
CA LYS A 376 -21.74 -5.79 -10.59
C LYS A 376 -21.26 -5.92 -9.14
N PRO A 377 -21.12 -7.14 -8.60
CA PRO A 377 -20.55 -7.36 -7.27
C PRO A 377 -19.13 -6.78 -7.15
N LEU A 378 -18.89 -6.02 -6.09
CA LEU A 378 -17.61 -5.33 -5.86
C LEU A 378 -16.51 -6.33 -5.51
N GLN A 379 -15.42 -6.31 -6.27
CA GLN A 379 -14.23 -7.13 -6.00
C GLN A 379 -13.40 -6.50 -4.86
N ILE A 380 -13.88 -6.64 -3.63
CA ILE A 380 -13.24 -6.03 -2.46
C ILE A 380 -11.95 -6.75 -2.09
N ILE A 381 -11.92 -8.09 -2.12
CA ILE A 381 -10.72 -8.89 -1.82
C ILE A 381 -9.93 -9.10 -3.13
N GLN A 382 -8.64 -8.77 -3.10
CA GLN A 382 -7.75 -8.77 -4.26
C GLN A 382 -6.72 -9.91 -4.21
N ALA A 383 -6.29 -10.30 -2.99
CA ALA A 383 -5.45 -11.46 -2.74
C ALA A 383 -5.67 -11.97 -1.31
N VAL A 384 -5.33 -13.23 -1.05
CA VAL A 384 -5.26 -13.80 0.29
C VAL A 384 -3.93 -14.52 0.44
N SER A 385 -3.24 -14.29 1.55
CA SER A 385 -2.13 -15.13 2.02
C SER A 385 -2.54 -15.77 3.33
N MET A 386 -2.46 -17.11 3.38
CA MET A 386 -2.67 -17.86 4.62
C MET A 386 -1.48 -17.78 5.58
N GLY A 387 -0.33 -17.29 5.09
CA GLY A 387 0.91 -17.23 5.86
C GLY A 387 1.35 -18.64 6.29
N GLN A 388 1.53 -18.82 7.60
CA GLN A 388 1.86 -20.11 8.20
C GLN A 388 0.58 -20.86 8.59
N ILE A 389 0.44 -22.10 8.11
CA ILE A 389 -0.69 -23.00 8.42
C ILE A 389 -0.22 -24.29 9.09
N ASP A 390 -0.76 -24.59 10.27
CA ASP A 390 -0.57 -25.87 10.94
C ASP A 390 -1.73 -26.80 10.53
N MET A 391 -1.43 -28.02 10.06
CA MET A 391 -2.42 -29.02 9.68
C MET A 391 -2.25 -30.30 10.50
N LYS A 392 -3.33 -30.75 11.14
CA LYS A 392 -3.40 -32.05 11.82
C LYS A 392 -4.36 -32.98 11.10
N PHE A 393 -3.85 -34.09 10.57
CA PHE A 393 -4.66 -35.16 10.02
C PHE A 393 -5.16 -36.11 11.13
N ASP A 394 -6.25 -36.81 10.87
CA ASP A 394 -6.84 -37.80 11.77
C ASP A 394 -7.24 -39.05 10.95
N PRO A 395 -6.73 -40.26 11.26
CA PRO A 395 -7.10 -41.48 10.55
C PRO A 395 -8.60 -41.80 10.57
N SER A 396 -9.36 -41.28 11.54
CA SER A 396 -10.81 -41.47 11.62
C SER A 396 -11.61 -40.52 10.70
N ASN A 397 -10.98 -39.45 10.21
CA ASN A 397 -11.57 -38.50 9.28
C ASN A 397 -10.51 -37.91 8.32
N PRO A 398 -9.92 -38.74 7.43
CA PRO A 398 -8.68 -38.41 6.73
C PRO A 398 -8.82 -37.25 5.74
N TYR A 399 -10.02 -37.01 5.20
CA TYR A 399 -10.35 -35.90 4.29
C TYR A 399 -10.89 -34.64 5.00
N ALA A 400 -10.74 -34.53 6.32
CA ALA A 400 -11.05 -33.31 7.06
C ALA A 400 -9.97 -32.93 8.10
N PRO A 401 -8.71 -32.71 7.67
CA PRO A 401 -7.65 -32.27 8.57
C PRO A 401 -8.01 -30.94 9.25
N ILE A 402 -7.63 -30.83 10.52
CA ILE A 402 -7.86 -29.66 11.35
C ILE A 402 -6.73 -28.66 11.11
N ALA A 403 -7.09 -27.44 10.70
CA ALA A 403 -6.15 -26.38 10.38
C ALA A 403 -6.15 -25.24 11.41
N THR A 404 -4.97 -24.67 11.65
CA THR A 404 -4.77 -23.43 12.41
C THR A 404 -3.83 -22.52 11.62
N ALA A 405 -4.26 -21.30 11.31
CA ALA A 405 -3.48 -20.29 10.61
C ALA A 405 -3.62 -18.96 11.37
N PRO A 406 -2.66 -18.60 12.26
CA PRO A 406 -2.84 -17.49 13.19
C PRO A 406 -2.73 -16.10 12.55
N ASN A 407 -2.19 -15.99 11.33
CA ASN A 407 -1.88 -14.74 10.66
C ASN A 407 -2.33 -14.75 9.18
N VAL A 408 -3.62 -15.00 8.92
CA VAL A 408 -4.18 -14.85 7.58
C VAL A 408 -4.26 -13.37 7.23
N VAL A 409 -3.78 -13.01 6.05
CA VAL A 409 -3.80 -11.63 5.52
C VAL A 409 -4.57 -11.60 4.22
N ALA A 410 -5.72 -10.93 4.21
CA ALA A 410 -6.45 -10.62 2.98
C ALA A 410 -6.12 -9.19 2.54
N ASN A 411 -5.65 -9.02 1.31
CA ASN A 411 -5.54 -7.71 0.69
C ASN A 411 -6.93 -7.26 0.21
N PHE A 412 -7.36 -6.08 0.67
CA PHE A 412 -8.65 -5.53 0.31
C PHE A 412 -8.55 -4.10 -0.23
N GLN A 413 -9.44 -3.76 -1.15
CA GLN A 413 -9.64 -2.42 -1.67
C GLN A 413 -11.14 -2.07 -1.60
N ILE A 414 -11.47 -0.95 -0.97
CA ILE A 414 -12.85 -0.46 -0.87
C ILE A 414 -12.96 0.85 -1.67
N PRO A 415 -13.97 1.01 -2.55
CA PRO A 415 -14.10 2.17 -3.44
C PRO A 415 -14.70 3.42 -2.76
N PHE A 416 -14.58 3.51 -1.43
CA PHE A 416 -15.13 4.59 -0.62
C PHE A 416 -14.01 5.27 0.18
N GLY A 417 -14.09 6.59 0.35
CA GLY A 417 -13.09 7.38 1.07
C GLY A 417 -13.36 7.54 2.58
N PHE A 418 -14.52 7.09 3.08
CA PHE A 418 -14.85 7.13 4.50
C PHE A 418 -14.08 6.05 5.29
N SER A 419 -13.82 6.32 6.57
CA SER A 419 -13.08 5.43 7.46
C SER A 419 -13.91 4.21 7.87
N LEU A 420 -13.27 3.03 7.88
CA LEU A 420 -13.93 1.80 8.30
C LEU A 420 -12.95 0.89 9.05
N ASN A 421 -13.42 0.30 10.15
CA ASN A 421 -12.64 -0.61 10.97
C ASN A 421 -13.38 -1.95 11.09
N ILE A 422 -12.84 -2.98 10.43
CA ILE A 422 -13.35 -4.35 10.47
C ILE A 422 -12.86 -5.01 11.75
N THR A 423 -13.78 -5.30 12.68
CA THR A 423 -13.47 -5.86 14.00
C THR A 423 -13.61 -7.37 14.09
N GLU A 424 -14.48 -7.96 13.26
CA GLU A 424 -14.70 -9.40 13.16
C GLU A 424 -15.01 -9.80 11.71
N VAL A 425 -14.61 -11.02 11.34
CA VAL A 425 -14.91 -11.61 10.03
C VAL A 425 -15.33 -13.07 10.18
N THR A 426 -16.29 -13.50 9.36
CA THR A 426 -16.67 -14.91 9.14
C THR A 426 -16.64 -15.20 7.64
N GLN A 427 -16.24 -16.40 7.23
CA GLN A 427 -16.00 -16.73 5.82
C GLN A 427 -16.37 -18.18 5.49
N ASN A 428 -17.10 -18.35 4.40
CA ASN A 428 -17.37 -19.67 3.81
C ASN A 428 -16.45 -19.82 2.60
N ILE A 429 -15.35 -20.55 2.81
CA ILE A 429 -14.25 -20.71 1.85
C ILE A 429 -14.38 -22.06 1.14
N THR A 430 -14.02 -22.10 -0.14
CA THR A 430 -13.85 -23.27 -0.99
C THR A 430 -12.43 -23.27 -1.53
N LEU A 431 -11.72 -24.39 -1.38
CA LEU A 431 -10.41 -24.61 -1.99
C LEU A 431 -10.58 -25.36 -3.30
N GLY A 432 -9.77 -25.03 -4.30
CA GLY A 432 -9.74 -25.74 -5.57
C GLY A 432 -8.38 -25.67 -6.26
N LEU A 433 -8.12 -26.60 -7.18
CA LEU A 433 -6.95 -26.55 -8.06
C LEU A 433 -7.16 -25.45 -9.12
N ASP A 434 -6.10 -24.75 -9.50
CA ASP A 434 -6.07 -23.74 -10.57
C ASP A 434 -4.88 -24.05 -11.47
N ASP A 435 -5.15 -24.75 -12.58
CA ASP A 435 -4.13 -25.37 -13.44
C ASP A 435 -3.22 -24.34 -14.17
N ASP A 436 -3.60 -23.06 -14.19
CA ASP A 436 -2.92 -21.97 -14.92
C ASP A 436 -2.52 -20.76 -14.05
N GLY A 437 -2.92 -20.76 -12.77
CA GLY A 437 -2.82 -19.60 -11.86
C GLY A 437 -3.68 -18.40 -12.29
N LYS A 438 -4.72 -18.66 -13.10
CA LYS A 438 -5.50 -17.67 -13.86
C LYS A 438 -6.95 -18.09 -14.11
N SER A 439 -7.35 -19.33 -13.80
CA SER A 439 -8.71 -19.79 -14.06
C SER A 439 -9.69 -19.10 -13.12
N LYS A 440 -10.86 -18.69 -13.64
CA LYS A 440 -11.99 -18.27 -12.80
C LYS A 440 -12.75 -19.47 -12.23
N ASP A 441 -12.62 -20.63 -12.87
CA ASP A 441 -13.25 -21.88 -12.49
C ASP A 441 -12.19 -22.80 -11.89
N ILE A 442 -12.16 -22.86 -10.56
CA ILE A 442 -11.24 -23.71 -9.78
C ILE A 442 -11.82 -25.12 -9.62
N GLN A 443 -10.98 -26.16 -9.70
CA GLN A 443 -11.41 -27.55 -9.47
C GLN A 443 -11.60 -27.80 -7.96
N LYS A 444 -12.81 -27.56 -7.46
CA LYS A 444 -13.15 -27.52 -6.03
C LYS A 444 -12.98 -28.90 -5.36
N PHE A 445 -12.18 -28.95 -4.29
CA PHE A 445 -11.89 -30.21 -3.56
C PHE A 445 -12.21 -30.16 -2.05
N ALA A 446 -12.25 -28.97 -1.43
CA ALA A 446 -12.54 -28.83 0.00
C ALA A 446 -13.24 -27.51 0.33
N THR A 447 -13.78 -27.43 1.55
CA THR A 447 -14.38 -26.22 2.12
C THR A 447 -13.86 -25.95 3.53
N ILE A 448 -13.78 -24.68 3.91
CA ILE A 448 -13.43 -24.24 5.26
C ILE A 448 -14.57 -23.31 5.72
N GLN A 449 -15.14 -23.55 6.90
CA GLN A 449 -16.19 -22.71 7.49
C GLN A 449 -15.58 -21.94 8.66
N VAL A 450 -15.19 -20.69 8.42
CA VAL A 450 -14.54 -19.84 9.42
C VAL A 450 -15.63 -19.09 10.20
N PRO A 451 -15.83 -19.36 11.51
CA PRO A 451 -16.80 -18.62 12.33
C PRO A 451 -16.39 -17.14 12.46
N TYR A 452 -17.19 -16.32 13.15
CA TYR A 452 -16.75 -14.96 13.49
C TYR A 452 -15.49 -15.01 14.36
N THR A 453 -14.36 -14.57 13.80
CA THR A 453 -13.08 -14.41 14.50
C THR A 453 -12.70 -12.92 14.56
N PRO A 454 -12.02 -12.46 15.63
CA PRO A 454 -11.49 -11.10 15.71
C PRO A 454 -10.57 -10.79 14.54
N ALA A 455 -10.68 -9.57 14.02
CA ALA A 455 -9.92 -9.09 12.88
C ALA A 455 -9.36 -7.69 13.11
N GLN A 456 -8.33 -7.33 12.35
CA GLN A 456 -7.72 -6.02 12.34
C GLN A 456 -7.54 -5.54 10.89
N SER A 457 -8.26 -4.48 10.50
CA SER A 457 -8.07 -3.81 9.22
C SER A 457 -7.12 -2.61 9.31
N ASP A 458 -6.18 -2.53 8.37
CA ASP A 458 -5.54 -1.28 7.97
C ASP A 458 -6.05 -0.91 6.57
N GLN A 459 -6.95 0.07 6.52
CA GLN A 459 -7.56 0.58 5.28
C GLN A 459 -6.56 1.35 4.40
N LYS A 460 -5.48 1.91 4.97
CA LYS A 460 -4.47 2.66 4.21
C LYS A 460 -3.44 1.71 3.57
N ALA A 461 -3.11 0.62 4.24
CA ALA A 461 -2.30 -0.47 3.66
C ALA A 461 -3.13 -1.42 2.77
N GLY A 462 -4.46 -1.37 2.85
CA GLY A 462 -5.35 -2.29 2.14
C GLY A 462 -5.21 -3.73 2.63
N THR A 463 -5.10 -3.95 3.96
CA THR A 463 -4.89 -5.28 4.55
C THR A 463 -5.85 -5.57 5.70
N LEU A 464 -6.43 -6.76 5.71
CA LEU A 464 -7.24 -7.30 6.79
C LEU A 464 -6.52 -8.52 7.36
N LYS A 465 -6.21 -8.49 8.66
CA LYS A 465 -5.55 -9.59 9.37
C LYS A 465 -6.56 -10.29 10.28
N PHE A 466 -6.56 -11.62 10.28
CA PHE A 466 -7.41 -12.45 11.14
C PHE A 466 -6.76 -13.83 11.35
N GLY A 467 -7.20 -14.54 12.39
CA GLY A 467 -6.74 -15.90 12.68
C GLY A 467 -7.81 -16.94 12.38
N MET A 468 -7.38 -18.14 11.97
CA MET A 468 -8.19 -19.36 11.96
C MET A 468 -7.58 -20.35 12.97
N THR A 469 -8.40 -21.01 13.79
CA THR A 469 -7.90 -21.94 14.82
C THR A 469 -8.79 -23.17 14.86
N ASN A 470 -8.19 -24.37 14.88
CA ASN A 470 -8.86 -25.67 14.94
C ASN A 470 -10.04 -25.81 13.94
N THR A 471 -9.90 -25.25 12.75
CA THR A 471 -10.96 -25.17 11.73
C THR A 471 -10.79 -26.32 10.71
N PRO A 472 -11.81 -27.18 10.48
CA PRO A 472 -11.67 -28.28 9.53
C PRO A 472 -11.55 -27.82 8.07
N ILE A 473 -10.66 -28.46 7.31
CA ILE A 473 -10.62 -28.39 5.84
C ILE A 473 -11.43 -29.58 5.29
N THR A 474 -12.75 -29.46 5.30
CA THR A 474 -13.68 -30.56 4.96
C THR A 474 -13.70 -30.80 3.45
N GLY A 475 -13.24 -31.98 3.03
CA GLY A 475 -13.30 -32.44 1.64
C GLY A 475 -14.72 -32.46 1.06
N ILE A 476 -14.83 -32.19 -0.24
CA ILE A 476 -16.08 -32.22 -0.99
C ILE A 476 -16.30 -33.65 -1.50
N SER A 477 -17.46 -34.24 -1.21
CA SER A 477 -17.80 -35.62 -1.59
C SER A 477 -17.65 -35.82 -3.10
N GLY A 478 -16.76 -36.73 -3.50
CA GLY A 478 -16.49 -37.04 -4.91
C GLY A 478 -15.41 -36.16 -5.56
N ALA A 479 -14.66 -35.39 -4.76
CA ALA A 479 -13.47 -34.63 -5.18
C ALA A 479 -12.20 -35.09 -4.44
N ASP A 480 -12.22 -36.31 -3.91
CA ASP A 480 -11.16 -36.97 -3.14
C ASP A 480 -9.83 -36.99 -3.93
N ASP A 481 -9.88 -37.26 -5.24
CA ASP A 481 -8.72 -37.27 -6.13
C ASP A 481 -8.03 -35.89 -6.19
N GLN A 482 -8.80 -34.80 -6.28
CA GLN A 482 -8.27 -33.44 -6.27
C GLN A 482 -7.71 -33.05 -4.89
N PHE A 483 -8.27 -33.59 -3.80
CA PHE A 483 -7.71 -33.43 -2.45
C PHE A 483 -6.36 -34.15 -2.34
N ASN A 484 -6.26 -35.38 -2.85
CA ASN A 484 -5.02 -36.15 -2.90
C ASN A 484 -3.95 -35.42 -3.73
N GLN A 485 -4.31 -34.93 -4.92
CA GLN A 485 -3.44 -34.12 -5.77
C GLN A 485 -2.95 -32.84 -5.09
N TYR A 486 -3.81 -32.15 -4.30
CA TYR A 486 -3.40 -31.00 -3.49
C TYR A 486 -2.34 -31.39 -2.44
N VAL A 487 -2.56 -32.45 -1.67
CA VAL A 487 -1.64 -32.90 -0.61
C VAL A 487 -0.32 -33.40 -1.19
N TYR A 488 -0.35 -34.14 -2.30
CA TYR A 488 0.84 -34.55 -3.04
C TYR A 488 1.62 -33.33 -3.55
N SER A 489 0.96 -32.39 -4.21
CA SER A 489 1.61 -31.20 -4.81
C SER A 489 2.25 -30.29 -3.76
N LEU A 490 1.58 -30.11 -2.61
CA LEU A 490 2.11 -29.38 -1.45
C LEU A 490 3.29 -30.11 -0.77
N THR A 491 3.36 -31.43 -0.90
CA THR A 491 4.49 -32.23 -0.42
C THR A 491 5.69 -32.18 -1.38
N ALA A 492 5.42 -32.15 -2.68
CA ALA A 492 6.43 -32.19 -3.74
C ALA A 492 7.09 -30.82 -4.03
N ALA A 493 6.31 -29.75 -4.10
CA ALA A 493 6.77 -28.46 -4.61
C ALA A 493 7.58 -27.63 -3.59
N ASN A 494 8.46 -26.75 -4.08
CA ASN A 494 9.02 -25.66 -3.25
C ASN A 494 7.97 -24.58 -2.97
N ASN A 495 7.20 -24.14 -3.96
CA ASN A 495 6.05 -23.26 -3.76
C ASN A 495 4.87 -23.77 -4.61
N TYR A 496 3.70 -23.93 -3.99
CA TYR A 496 2.51 -24.44 -4.64
C TYR A 496 1.38 -23.41 -4.59
N THR A 497 0.73 -23.17 -5.73
CA THR A 497 -0.35 -22.19 -5.89
C THR A 497 -1.67 -22.93 -6.07
N PHE A 498 -2.73 -22.45 -5.41
CA PHE A 498 -4.08 -23.01 -5.50
C PHE A 498 -5.15 -21.93 -5.38
N GLY A 499 -6.36 -22.23 -5.85
CA GLY A 499 -7.49 -21.31 -5.86
C GLY A 499 -8.26 -21.28 -4.54
N VAL A 500 -8.64 -20.07 -4.12
CA VAL A 500 -9.46 -19.82 -2.92
C VAL A 500 -10.64 -18.95 -3.31
N ALA A 501 -11.84 -19.53 -3.28
CA ALA A 501 -13.08 -18.83 -3.59
C ALA A 501 -14.07 -18.89 -2.42
N GLY A 502 -14.88 -17.85 -2.22
CA GLY A 502 -15.79 -17.82 -1.08
C GLY A 502 -16.67 -16.59 -0.99
N ASN A 503 -17.38 -16.49 0.13
CA ASN A 503 -18.14 -15.32 0.53
C ASN A 503 -17.80 -14.99 1.99
N ALA A 504 -17.47 -13.73 2.25
CA ALA A 504 -17.19 -13.22 3.58
C ALA A 504 -18.31 -12.32 4.10
N THR A 505 -18.41 -12.23 5.43
CA THR A 505 -19.23 -11.23 6.11
C THR A 505 -18.43 -10.64 7.27
N THR A 506 -18.40 -9.32 7.35
CA THR A 506 -17.62 -8.58 8.35
C THR A 506 -18.51 -7.76 9.27
N LYS A 507 -18.09 -7.56 10.52
CA LYS A 507 -18.63 -6.51 11.38
C LYS A 507 -17.70 -5.31 11.30
N VAL A 508 -18.26 -4.13 11.06
CA VAL A 508 -17.51 -2.94 10.64
C VAL A 508 -18.01 -1.73 11.41
N ASN A 509 -17.10 -1.07 12.14
CA ASN A 509 -17.35 0.25 12.70
C ASN A 509 -17.14 1.31 11.62
N THR A 510 -18.11 2.20 11.44
CA THR A 510 -18.10 3.29 10.45
C THR A 510 -18.60 4.60 11.10
N PRO A 511 -18.41 5.78 10.48
CA PRO A 511 -18.94 7.05 10.98
C PRO A 511 -20.47 7.10 11.10
N ILE A 512 -21.21 6.19 10.45
CA ILE A 512 -22.66 6.07 10.63
C ILE A 512 -23.08 5.04 11.70
N GLY A 513 -22.13 4.36 12.34
CA GLY A 513 -22.34 3.35 13.39
C GLY A 513 -21.76 1.97 13.06
N PRO A 514 -21.94 0.99 13.96
CA PRO A 514 -21.54 -0.40 13.74
C PRO A 514 -22.52 -1.11 12.80
N ILE A 515 -22.03 -1.57 11.64
CA ILE A 515 -22.82 -2.28 10.63
C ILE A 515 -22.24 -3.67 10.34
N THR A 516 -23.06 -4.55 9.76
CA THR A 516 -22.61 -5.83 9.19
C THR A 516 -22.55 -5.69 7.67
N LEU A 517 -21.42 -6.07 7.07
CA LEU A 517 -21.19 -6.01 5.63
C LEU A 517 -21.02 -7.43 5.07
N GLY A 518 -22.07 -7.95 4.46
CA GLY A 518 -22.10 -9.27 3.81
C GLY A 518 -22.05 -9.17 2.28
N GLY A 519 -22.09 -10.34 1.62
CA GLY A 519 -22.06 -10.42 0.16
C GLY A 519 -20.68 -10.16 -0.46
N ILE A 520 -19.62 -10.22 0.35
CA ILE A 520 -18.23 -10.02 -0.08
C ILE A 520 -17.75 -11.31 -0.77
N SER A 521 -18.16 -11.51 -2.02
CA SER A 521 -17.70 -12.62 -2.85
C SER A 521 -16.25 -12.42 -3.31
N PHE A 522 -15.44 -13.47 -3.28
CA PHE A 522 -14.06 -13.45 -3.77
C PHE A 522 -13.67 -14.76 -4.45
N SER A 523 -12.69 -14.68 -5.36
CA SER A 523 -12.04 -15.83 -6.00
C SER A 523 -10.62 -15.41 -6.40
N VAL A 524 -9.62 -15.85 -5.64
CA VAL A 524 -8.22 -15.42 -5.76
C VAL A 524 -7.26 -16.61 -5.63
N PRO A 525 -6.08 -16.58 -6.28
CA PRO A 525 -5.03 -17.53 -5.98
C PRO A 525 -4.38 -17.22 -4.62
N THR A 526 -3.93 -18.27 -3.92
CA THR A 526 -2.98 -18.20 -2.81
C THR A 526 -1.81 -19.14 -3.11
N SER A 527 -0.68 -18.99 -2.41
CA SER A 527 0.39 -19.99 -2.44
C SER A 527 0.94 -20.30 -1.05
N LEU A 528 1.53 -21.49 -0.92
CA LEU A 528 2.25 -21.95 0.27
C LEU A 528 3.59 -22.55 -0.16
N ARG A 529 4.65 -22.31 0.64
CA ARG A 529 5.90 -23.05 0.49
C ARG A 529 5.68 -24.50 0.92
N GLY A 530 6.11 -25.46 0.11
CA GLY A 530 5.89 -26.90 0.29
C GLY A 530 7.08 -27.69 0.85
N LEU A 531 6.85 -28.97 1.15
CA LEU A 531 7.80 -29.83 1.89
C LEU A 531 9.03 -30.29 1.08
N GLN A 532 9.00 -30.20 -0.25
CA GLN A 532 10.11 -30.64 -1.15
C GLN A 532 10.56 -32.09 -0.89
N PHE A 533 9.62 -32.98 -0.56
CA PHE A 533 9.89 -34.36 -0.09
C PHE A 533 10.94 -34.46 1.04
N LEU A 534 11.10 -33.39 1.83
CA LEU A 534 12.10 -33.23 2.91
C LEU A 534 13.57 -33.22 2.43
N ASN A 535 13.81 -33.15 1.12
CA ASN A 535 15.13 -33.18 0.50
C ASN A 535 15.77 -31.79 0.31
N SER A 536 15.24 -30.75 0.96
CA SER A 536 15.84 -29.39 0.96
C SER A 536 17.20 -29.30 1.65
N SER A 537 17.57 -30.33 2.43
CA SER A 537 18.84 -30.48 3.13
C SER A 537 19.04 -31.94 3.52
N ALA A 538 20.28 -32.42 3.59
CA ALA A 538 20.58 -33.78 4.02
C ALA A 538 20.00 -34.08 5.41
N THR A 539 19.36 -35.25 5.56
CA THR A 539 18.90 -35.76 6.85
C THR A 539 20.08 -36.39 7.59
N VAL A 540 20.23 -36.11 8.89
CA VAL A 540 21.42 -36.46 9.68
C VAL A 540 21.05 -37.46 10.78
N ILE A 541 21.68 -38.64 10.76
CA ILE A 541 21.63 -39.59 11.88
C ILE A 541 22.61 -39.11 12.96
N ASN A 542 22.09 -38.59 14.08
CA ASN A 542 22.90 -38.04 15.17
C ASN A 542 23.49 -39.17 16.03
N SER A 543 22.72 -40.23 16.27
CA SER A 543 23.15 -41.44 16.96
C SER A 543 22.29 -42.66 16.57
N LEU A 544 22.85 -43.85 16.75
CA LEU A 544 22.18 -45.14 16.64
C LEU A 544 22.61 -46.05 17.79
N ASP A 545 21.66 -46.79 18.35
CA ASP A 545 21.88 -47.81 19.37
C ASP A 545 21.11 -49.11 19.03
N VAL A 546 21.67 -50.26 19.41
CA VAL A 546 21.00 -51.56 19.28
C VAL A 546 20.28 -51.85 20.59
N THR A 547 18.96 -51.71 20.56
CA THR A 547 18.09 -51.80 21.76
C THR A 547 17.55 -53.21 22.00
N GLY A 548 17.60 -54.08 20.99
CA GLY A 548 17.23 -55.50 21.11
C GLY A 548 17.45 -56.28 19.82
N GLY A 549 16.98 -57.53 19.80
CA GLY A 549 16.99 -58.39 18.62
C GLY A 549 16.02 -59.55 18.76
N ASN A 550 15.29 -59.86 17.68
CA ASN A 550 14.49 -61.07 17.52
C ASN A 550 15.28 -62.11 16.70
N THR A 551 14.66 -63.22 16.28
CA THR A 551 15.32 -64.29 15.49
C THR A 551 15.96 -63.81 14.19
N ASP A 552 15.34 -62.81 13.54
CA ASP A 552 15.60 -62.41 12.15
C ASP A 552 16.05 -60.96 12.01
N SER A 553 15.89 -60.12 13.04
CA SER A 553 16.18 -58.68 12.95
C SER A 553 16.68 -58.08 14.27
N LEU A 554 17.60 -57.12 14.14
CA LEU A 554 18.05 -56.21 15.20
C LEU A 554 17.08 -55.03 15.32
N ILE A 555 16.83 -54.58 16.55
CA ILE A 555 15.94 -53.45 16.83
C ILE A 555 16.80 -52.23 17.17
N LEU A 556 16.79 -51.25 16.27
CA LEU A 556 17.65 -50.07 16.32
C LEU A 556 16.86 -48.86 16.82
N GLY A 557 17.37 -48.18 17.84
CA GLY A 557 16.93 -46.84 18.21
C GLY A 557 17.78 -45.81 17.48
N ILE A 558 17.15 -44.95 16.68
CA ILE A 558 17.85 -43.99 15.80
C ILE A 558 17.39 -42.57 16.15
N ASN A 559 18.30 -41.70 16.57
CA ASN A 559 18.03 -40.28 16.73
C ASN A 559 18.42 -39.56 15.44
N VAL A 560 17.45 -38.96 14.77
CA VAL A 560 17.63 -38.37 13.42
C VAL A 560 17.11 -36.94 13.38
N THR A 561 17.86 -36.07 12.70
CA THR A 561 17.48 -34.67 12.45
C THR A 561 17.11 -34.49 10.98
N MET A 562 15.92 -33.97 10.74
CA MET A 562 15.31 -33.74 9.42
C MET A 562 14.69 -32.34 9.36
N VAL A 563 14.78 -31.66 8.21
CA VAL A 563 14.30 -30.27 8.07
C VAL A 563 13.00 -30.24 7.27
N ASN A 564 12.00 -29.56 7.83
CA ASN A 564 10.79 -29.15 7.12
C ASN A 564 11.01 -27.73 6.57
N PRO A 565 11.15 -27.53 5.25
CA PRO A 565 11.39 -26.22 4.65
C PRO A 565 10.12 -25.38 4.45
N SER A 566 8.94 -25.93 4.71
CA SER A 566 7.64 -25.43 4.25
C SER A 566 7.03 -24.36 5.17
N ASP A 567 5.97 -23.69 4.70
CA ASP A 567 5.10 -22.85 5.54
C ASP A 567 4.12 -23.68 6.37
N VAL A 568 4.18 -25.02 6.26
CA VAL A 568 3.24 -25.97 6.84
C VAL A 568 3.88 -26.70 8.02
N ALA A 569 3.27 -26.60 9.20
CA ALA A 569 3.54 -27.61 10.24
C ALA A 569 2.53 -28.75 10.03
N ILE A 570 2.98 -30.01 9.99
CA ILE A 570 2.09 -31.16 9.76
C ILE A 570 2.19 -32.18 10.88
N THR A 571 1.06 -32.46 11.53
CA THR A 571 0.87 -33.62 12.42
C THR A 571 0.13 -34.70 11.63
N THR A 572 0.71 -35.90 11.61
CA THR A 572 0.18 -37.07 10.88
C THR A 572 -0.30 -38.13 11.88
N GLY A 573 0.29 -39.32 11.86
CA GLY A 573 0.12 -40.40 12.83
C GLY A 573 1.44 -41.15 12.94
N ASP A 574 1.39 -42.47 13.07
CA ASP A 574 2.59 -43.28 12.84
C ASP A 574 2.91 -43.31 11.33
N VAL A 575 4.19 -43.14 11.00
CA VAL A 575 4.70 -43.13 9.62
C VAL A 575 5.80 -44.18 9.47
N HIS A 576 5.73 -44.95 8.38
CA HIS A 576 6.66 -46.04 8.11
C HIS A 576 7.45 -45.81 6.81
N PHE A 577 8.73 -46.18 6.80
CA PHE A 577 9.58 -46.17 5.62
C PHE A 577 10.39 -47.47 5.56
N LYS A 578 10.66 -47.99 4.35
CA LYS A 578 11.61 -49.09 4.17
C LYS A 578 13.03 -48.59 4.41
N MET A 579 13.83 -49.33 5.16
CA MET A 579 15.27 -49.11 5.29
C MET A 579 15.97 -49.85 4.14
N ALA A 580 16.82 -49.18 3.39
CA ALA A 580 17.58 -49.79 2.31
C ALA A 580 19.04 -49.32 2.28
N ALA A 581 19.92 -50.14 1.69
CA ALA A 581 21.27 -49.76 1.29
C ALA A 581 21.61 -50.48 -0.02
N SER A 582 22.30 -49.79 -0.95
CA SER A 582 22.56 -50.30 -2.31
C SER A 582 21.32 -50.89 -2.99
N ASP A 583 20.18 -50.21 -2.86
CA ASP A 583 18.85 -50.58 -3.38
C ASP A 583 18.26 -51.93 -2.89
N VAL A 584 18.89 -52.56 -1.89
CA VAL A 584 18.35 -53.73 -1.20
C VAL A 584 17.50 -53.29 -0.02
N ASP A 585 16.27 -53.82 0.09
CA ASP A 585 15.42 -53.67 1.28
C ASP A 585 16.01 -54.49 2.44
N LEU A 586 16.28 -53.80 3.56
CA LEU A 586 16.93 -54.33 4.75
C LEU A 586 16.04 -54.21 5.99
N GLY A 587 14.83 -53.67 5.90
CA GLY A 587 13.98 -53.50 7.09
C GLY A 587 12.93 -52.40 7.03
N LEU A 588 12.33 -52.13 8.20
CA LEU A 588 11.30 -51.11 8.35
C LEU A 588 11.67 -50.10 9.45
N VAL A 589 11.66 -48.81 9.10
CA VAL A 589 11.78 -47.67 10.01
C VAL A 589 10.38 -47.17 10.36
N THR A 590 10.13 -46.90 11.64
CA THR A 590 8.88 -46.33 12.15
C THR A 590 9.14 -45.04 12.91
N LEU A 591 8.42 -43.99 12.54
CA LEU A 591 8.35 -42.69 13.20
C LEU A 591 6.98 -42.57 13.87
N GLY A 592 6.94 -42.76 15.18
CA GLY A 592 5.69 -42.73 15.94
C GLY A 592 5.14 -41.32 16.10
N ASN A 593 3.84 -41.13 15.84
CA ASN A 593 3.10 -39.87 16.01
C ASN A 593 3.81 -38.63 15.39
N LEU A 594 4.28 -38.80 14.15
CA LEU A 594 5.15 -37.84 13.47
C LEU A 594 4.50 -36.45 13.33
N THR A 595 5.13 -35.47 13.96
CA THR A 595 4.82 -34.04 13.84
C THR A 595 6.05 -33.31 13.30
N LEU A 596 5.90 -32.71 12.12
CA LEU A 596 6.93 -31.95 11.43
C LEU A 596 6.65 -30.45 11.62
N ASN A 597 7.26 -29.86 12.64
CA ASN A 597 7.29 -28.42 12.85
C ASN A 597 8.11 -27.75 11.74
N ARG A 598 7.96 -26.44 11.51
CA ARG A 598 8.78 -25.70 10.53
C ARG A 598 10.24 -25.64 10.97
N GLY A 599 11.17 -25.80 10.04
CA GLY A 599 12.61 -25.84 10.33
C GLY A 599 13.09 -27.22 10.78
N SER A 600 14.06 -27.26 11.69
CA SER A 600 14.71 -28.50 12.12
C SER A 600 13.85 -29.30 13.10
N ASN A 601 13.66 -30.59 12.83
CA ASN A 601 12.99 -31.55 13.71
C ASN A 601 13.98 -32.67 14.05
N THR A 602 14.28 -32.85 15.33
CA THR A 602 15.00 -34.03 15.84
C THR A 602 13.99 -35.01 16.39
N VAL A 603 13.92 -36.21 15.80
CA VAL A 603 12.94 -37.25 16.12
C VAL A 603 13.64 -38.58 16.42
N ASN A 604 12.99 -39.41 17.24
CA ASN A 604 13.44 -40.77 17.52
C ASN A 604 12.67 -41.75 16.64
N ALA A 605 13.37 -42.45 15.76
CA ALA A 605 12.84 -43.54 14.97
C ALA A 605 13.20 -44.89 15.59
N VAL A 606 12.35 -45.89 15.39
CA VAL A 606 12.65 -47.30 15.69
C VAL A 606 12.72 -48.07 14.38
N ALA A 607 13.85 -48.75 14.13
CA ALA A 607 14.02 -49.57 12.92
C ALA A 607 14.18 -51.05 13.27
N SER A 608 13.52 -51.91 12.50
CA SER A 608 13.76 -53.37 12.49
C SER A 608 14.65 -53.69 11.29
N PHE A 609 15.93 -53.94 11.54
CA PHE A 609 16.96 -54.20 10.53
C PHE A 609 17.26 -55.70 10.45
N ASN A 610 17.12 -56.30 9.26
CA ASN A 610 17.44 -57.70 8.99
C ASN A 610 18.78 -57.81 8.24
N PRO A 611 19.92 -57.98 8.95
CA PRO A 611 21.22 -58.18 8.31
C PRO A 611 21.28 -59.50 7.51
N LYS A 612 20.56 -60.55 7.92
CA LYS A 612 20.56 -61.88 7.25
C LYS A 612 19.80 -61.91 5.93
N ALA A 613 19.04 -60.85 5.59
CA ALA A 613 18.27 -60.79 4.35
C ALA A 613 19.14 -60.78 3.08
N SER A 614 20.40 -60.35 3.18
CA SER A 614 21.33 -60.29 2.04
C SER A 614 22.79 -60.17 2.47
N ASP A 615 23.72 -60.44 1.55
CA ASP A 615 25.13 -60.11 1.72
C ASP A 615 25.35 -58.61 1.98
N VAL A 616 24.50 -57.73 1.44
CA VAL A 616 24.54 -56.28 1.71
C VAL A 616 24.21 -55.99 3.18
N GLY A 617 23.22 -56.68 3.75
CA GLY A 617 22.86 -56.58 5.18
C GLY A 617 23.99 -57.04 6.10
N GLN A 618 24.60 -58.20 5.83
CA GLN A 618 25.73 -58.68 6.63
C GLN A 618 26.99 -57.80 6.46
N ASN A 619 27.26 -57.30 5.25
CA ASN A 619 28.36 -56.36 5.03
C ASN A 619 28.12 -55.01 5.73
N LEU A 620 26.89 -54.49 5.75
CA LEU A 620 26.54 -53.27 6.49
C LEU A 620 26.69 -53.46 8.00
N LEU A 621 26.23 -54.58 8.56
CA LEU A 621 26.43 -54.90 9.98
C LEU A 621 27.92 -55.02 10.33
N SER A 622 28.68 -55.76 9.52
CA SER A 622 30.13 -55.94 9.69
C SER A 622 30.88 -54.61 9.61
N SER A 623 30.62 -53.82 8.57
CA SER A 623 31.17 -52.48 8.35
C SER A 623 30.87 -51.55 9.53
N PHE A 624 29.60 -51.45 9.94
CA PHE A 624 29.17 -50.65 11.08
C PHE A 624 29.93 -51.02 12.36
N VAL A 625 30.01 -52.32 12.69
CA VAL A 625 30.71 -52.83 13.89
C VAL A 625 32.23 -52.64 13.82
N MET A 626 32.82 -52.63 12.62
CA MET A 626 34.22 -52.27 12.38
C MET A 626 34.48 -50.74 12.39
N GLY A 627 33.47 -49.91 12.63
CA GLY A 627 33.59 -48.45 12.66
C GLY A 627 33.49 -47.76 11.30
N GLY A 628 33.14 -48.49 10.24
CA GLY A 628 32.88 -47.95 8.90
C GLY A 628 31.54 -47.21 8.83
N ASN A 629 31.54 -46.05 8.17
CA ASN A 629 30.31 -45.37 7.75
C ASN A 629 29.66 -46.15 6.60
N ASN A 630 28.32 -46.16 6.54
CA ASN A 630 27.56 -46.84 5.50
C ASN A 630 26.48 -45.89 4.95
N ASP A 631 26.36 -45.78 3.63
CA ASP A 631 25.28 -44.99 3.04
C ASP A 631 23.98 -45.80 3.07
N VAL A 632 22.92 -45.16 3.56
CA VAL A 632 21.59 -45.73 3.73
C VAL A 632 20.53 -44.81 3.14
N GLN A 633 19.38 -45.37 2.78
CA GLN A 633 18.24 -44.61 2.33
C GLN A 633 16.97 -45.11 3.02
N ILE A 634 16.03 -44.18 3.25
CA ILE A 634 14.66 -44.51 3.63
C ILE A 634 13.73 -44.24 2.46
N LEU A 635 12.88 -45.22 2.15
CA LEU A 635 12.00 -45.22 0.98
C LEU A 635 10.54 -45.26 1.42
N GLY A 636 9.74 -44.37 0.85
CA GLY A 636 8.28 -44.42 0.89
C GLY A 636 7.73 -45.66 0.19
N PHE A 637 6.56 -46.09 0.62
CA PHE A 637 5.81 -47.18 -0.02
C PHE A 637 4.30 -47.05 0.27
N GLU A 638 3.49 -47.88 -0.37
CA GLU A 638 2.02 -47.89 -0.27
C GLU A 638 1.46 -47.93 1.17
N ASN A 639 2.18 -48.51 2.13
CA ASN A 639 1.76 -48.57 3.53
C ASN A 639 2.58 -47.63 4.44
N SER A 640 3.18 -46.56 3.89
CA SER A 640 3.89 -45.55 4.68
C SER A 640 3.00 -44.80 5.67
N THR A 641 1.68 -44.80 5.46
CA THR A 641 0.67 -44.35 6.43
C THR A 641 -0.69 -44.99 6.12
N SER A 642 -1.64 -44.91 7.07
CA SER A 642 -3.05 -45.29 6.88
C SER A 642 -3.96 -44.10 6.51
N ILE A 643 -3.43 -42.87 6.51
CA ILE A 643 -4.18 -41.63 6.24
C ILE A 643 -4.25 -41.40 4.72
N ALA A 644 -5.42 -41.64 4.11
CA ALA A 644 -5.57 -41.74 2.65
C ALA A 644 -4.92 -40.60 1.82
N PRO A 645 -5.15 -39.28 2.09
CA PRO A 645 -4.50 -38.21 1.32
C PRO A 645 -2.98 -38.13 1.43
N LEU A 646 -2.40 -38.78 2.44
CA LEU A 646 -0.96 -38.78 2.67
C LEU A 646 -0.26 -40.02 2.06
N ILE A 647 -1.00 -41.00 1.54
CA ILE A 647 -0.41 -42.23 0.97
C ILE A 647 0.50 -41.91 -0.21
N GLU A 648 -0.02 -41.26 -1.26
CA GLU A 648 0.77 -40.91 -2.46
C GLU A 648 1.96 -40.00 -2.10
N ALA A 649 1.69 -38.98 -1.29
CA ALA A 649 2.66 -37.99 -0.81
C ALA A 649 3.83 -38.60 -0.04
N LEU A 650 3.57 -39.51 0.92
CA LEU A 650 4.61 -40.17 1.72
C LEU A 650 5.26 -41.34 0.97
N SER A 651 4.52 -42.03 0.10
CA SER A 651 5.08 -43.12 -0.73
C SER A 651 6.14 -42.65 -1.72
N SER A 652 6.05 -41.39 -2.16
CA SER A 652 7.02 -40.75 -3.07
C SER A 652 8.27 -40.20 -2.37
N ILE A 653 8.37 -40.28 -1.04
CA ILE A 653 9.55 -39.80 -0.31
C ILE A 653 10.72 -40.77 -0.51
N THR A 654 11.90 -40.22 -0.81
CA THR A 654 13.18 -40.94 -0.82
C THR A 654 14.21 -40.03 -0.19
N ILE A 655 14.79 -40.44 0.94
CA ILE A 655 15.76 -39.64 1.71
C ILE A 655 17.01 -40.47 1.91
N THR A 656 18.16 -39.96 1.45
CA THR A 656 19.48 -40.55 1.68
C THR A 656 20.14 -39.96 2.93
N SER A 657 20.92 -40.78 3.63
CA SER A 657 21.72 -40.37 4.79
C SER A 657 22.91 -41.31 4.96
N THR A 658 23.98 -40.84 5.60
CA THR A 658 25.09 -41.72 6.00
C THR A 658 24.85 -42.21 7.43
N LEU A 659 24.75 -43.52 7.61
CA LEU A 659 24.79 -44.17 8.93
C LEU A 659 26.24 -44.12 9.44
N PRO A 660 26.54 -43.36 10.52
CA PRO A 660 27.88 -43.33 11.09
C PRO A 660 28.27 -44.70 11.66
N GLY A 661 29.53 -45.08 11.47
CA GLY A 661 30.10 -46.30 12.05
C GLY A 661 30.14 -46.28 13.57
N LEU A 662 30.25 -47.48 14.16
CA LEU A 662 30.31 -47.66 15.61
C LEU A 662 31.59 -47.05 16.20
N LYS A 663 31.47 -45.85 16.80
CA LYS A 663 32.59 -45.07 17.33
C LYS A 663 33.36 -45.73 18.49
N THR A 664 32.80 -46.79 19.08
CA THR A 664 33.40 -47.52 20.20
C THR A 664 33.63 -48.97 19.79
N ALA A 665 34.87 -49.31 19.45
CA ALA A 665 35.24 -50.67 19.03
C ALA A 665 34.99 -51.71 20.14
N LEU A 666 34.49 -52.90 19.76
CA LEU A 666 34.20 -53.99 20.70
C LEU A 666 35.45 -54.45 21.46
N ILE A 667 36.59 -54.55 20.78
CA ILE A 667 37.89 -54.84 21.41
C ILE A 667 38.57 -53.52 21.72
N GLN A 668 38.93 -53.33 22.99
CA GLN A 668 39.45 -52.07 23.55
C GLN A 668 41.01 -52.04 23.59
N GLY A 669 41.66 -53.06 23.02
CA GLY A 669 43.11 -53.09 22.74
C GLY A 669 43.93 -54.10 23.54
N SER A 670 45.23 -54.17 23.23
CA SER A 670 46.24 -54.98 23.93
C SER A 670 47.48 -54.14 24.28
N ALA A 671 47.69 -53.87 25.57
CA ALA A 671 48.67 -52.92 26.09
C ALA A 671 49.99 -53.57 26.54
N LEU A 672 51.11 -52.89 26.30
CA LEU A 672 52.47 -53.28 26.70
C LEU A 672 53.23 -52.09 27.27
N THR A 673 53.65 -52.19 28.53
CA THR A 673 54.34 -51.13 29.27
C THR A 673 55.86 -51.21 29.12
N VAL A 674 56.47 -50.04 28.98
CA VAL A 674 57.92 -49.79 29.14
C VAL A 674 58.15 -49.25 30.56
N HIS A 675 59.17 -49.74 31.26
CA HIS A 675 59.49 -49.31 32.63
C HIS A 675 60.68 -48.33 32.64
N PRO A 676 60.87 -47.52 33.70
CA PRO A 676 61.97 -46.55 33.78
C PRO A 676 63.37 -47.17 33.69
N ASP A 677 63.50 -48.46 34.00
CA ASP A 677 64.73 -49.25 33.88
C ASP A 677 64.86 -50.01 32.54
N THR A 678 63.85 -50.00 31.65
CA THR A 678 63.93 -50.74 30.37
C THR A 678 65.12 -50.30 29.50
N ASN A 679 65.61 -49.06 29.67
CA ASN A 679 66.85 -48.54 29.04
C ASN A 679 68.14 -49.21 29.57
N SER A 680 68.06 -50.08 30.57
CA SER A 680 69.16 -50.95 31.04
C SER A 680 68.79 -52.42 31.17
N THR A 681 67.50 -52.80 31.15
CA THR A 681 67.03 -54.19 31.36
C THR A 681 66.37 -54.86 30.15
N GLY A 682 65.74 -54.11 29.23
CA GLY A 682 65.20 -54.65 27.98
C GLY A 682 63.95 -55.56 28.09
N ILE A 683 63.13 -55.44 29.15
CA ILE A 683 61.93 -56.29 29.39
C ILE A 683 60.64 -55.44 29.42
N VAL A 684 59.50 -56.06 29.02
CA VAL A 684 58.16 -55.46 28.80
C VAL A 684 57.03 -56.50 29.07
N GLY A 685 55.75 -56.08 29.24
CA GLY A 685 54.59 -56.95 29.60
C GLY A 685 53.35 -56.85 28.68
N VAL A 686 52.25 -57.61 28.88
CA VAL A 686 51.05 -57.61 27.96
C VAL A 686 49.69 -57.78 28.70
N LYS A 687 48.60 -57.10 28.24
CA LYS A 687 47.19 -57.21 28.73
C LYS A 687 46.13 -56.88 27.66
N VAL A 688 44.99 -57.59 27.58
CA VAL A 688 43.88 -57.36 26.60
C VAL A 688 42.57 -56.85 27.25
N SER A 689 41.69 -56.14 26.53
CA SER A 689 40.37 -55.62 27.00
C SER A 689 39.25 -55.63 25.94
N ILE A 690 37.97 -55.69 26.37
CA ILE A 690 36.73 -55.76 25.55
C ILE A 690 35.61 -54.94 26.23
N ALA A 691 34.72 -54.30 25.46
CA ALA A 691 33.53 -53.59 25.97
C ALA A 691 32.27 -53.79 25.08
N ASN A 692 31.08 -53.73 25.68
CA ASN A 692 29.80 -53.66 24.96
C ASN A 692 29.35 -52.18 24.84
N PRO A 693 29.17 -51.63 23.62
CA PRO A 693 28.72 -50.25 23.41
C PRO A 693 27.21 -50.09 23.25
N PHE A 694 26.43 -51.18 23.25
CA PHE A 694 24.98 -51.17 23.01
C PHE A 694 24.15 -51.26 24.30
N SER A 695 22.93 -50.72 24.29
CA SER A 695 21.97 -50.93 25.40
C SER A 695 21.49 -52.39 25.48
N ALA A 696 21.44 -53.10 24.35
CA ALA A 696 21.14 -54.53 24.35
C ALA A 696 22.31 -55.35 24.96
N GLY A 697 21.95 -56.38 25.72
CA GLY A 697 22.92 -57.29 26.33
C GLY A 697 23.67 -58.11 25.28
N LEU A 698 25.00 -58.00 25.28
CA LEU A 698 25.91 -58.67 24.35
C LEU A 698 26.61 -59.85 25.03
N SER A 699 26.54 -61.05 24.44
CA SER A 699 27.27 -62.23 24.90
C SER A 699 28.37 -62.66 23.92
N ILE A 700 29.56 -62.95 24.45
CA ILE A 700 30.76 -63.41 23.73
C ILE A 700 31.13 -64.77 24.29
N THR A 701 31.35 -65.77 23.43
CA THR A 701 31.38 -67.18 23.83
C THR A 701 32.74 -67.87 23.69
N LYS A 702 33.75 -67.26 23.04
CA LYS A 702 35.07 -67.90 22.76
C LYS A 702 36.20 -66.89 22.40
N VAL A 703 37.46 -67.16 22.79
CA VAL A 703 38.65 -66.27 22.64
C VAL A 703 39.99 -67.07 22.57
N VAL A 704 41.04 -66.62 21.83
CA VAL A 704 42.40 -67.23 21.67
C VAL A 704 43.51 -66.14 21.45
N ALA A 705 44.84 -66.40 21.64
CA ALA A 705 45.96 -65.41 21.54
C ALA A 705 47.44 -65.98 21.43
N ALA A 706 48.43 -65.22 20.90
CA ALA A 706 49.91 -65.52 20.79
C ALA A 706 50.84 -64.26 20.54
N ALA A 707 52.20 -64.33 20.51
CA ALA A 707 53.10 -63.16 20.25
C ALA A 707 54.61 -63.41 19.93
N THR A 708 55.27 -62.59 19.06
CA THR A 708 56.74 -62.62 18.70
C THR A 708 57.27 -61.28 18.07
N TYR A 709 58.59 -60.96 18.04
CA TYR A 709 59.21 -59.75 17.39
C TYR A 709 60.49 -60.05 16.55
N LEU A 710 60.86 -59.17 15.59
CA LEU A 710 62.03 -59.22 14.70
C LEU A 710 62.68 -57.83 14.45
N GLY A 711 64.01 -57.74 14.44
CA GLY A 711 64.74 -56.45 14.54
C GLY A 711 65.41 -55.91 13.27
N THR A 712 64.95 -54.74 12.83
CA THR A 712 65.54 -53.81 11.82
C THR A 712 64.94 -52.40 12.10
N PRO A 713 65.39 -51.29 11.48
CA PRO A 713 64.84 -49.95 11.79
C PRO A 713 63.33 -49.91 11.61
N LEU A 714 62.58 -49.54 12.65
CA LEU A 714 61.14 -49.82 12.73
C LEU A 714 60.32 -49.22 11.56
N ALA A 715 60.60 -47.98 11.15
CA ALA A 715 59.95 -47.38 9.99
C ALA A 715 60.27 -48.15 8.68
N VAL A 716 61.53 -48.52 8.45
CA VAL A 716 61.95 -49.31 7.29
C VAL A 716 61.31 -50.70 7.31
N ASN A 717 61.20 -51.34 8.48
CA ASN A 717 60.47 -52.61 8.67
C ASN A 717 58.97 -52.50 8.39
N SER A 718 58.40 -51.32 8.56
CA SER A 718 56.98 -51.05 8.26
C SER A 718 56.73 -50.87 6.76
N ASN A 719 57.78 -50.78 5.93
CA ASN A 719 57.77 -50.08 4.64
C ASN A 719 57.17 -48.66 4.76
N MET A 720 57.34 -47.99 5.91
CA MET A 720 56.97 -46.57 6.05
C MET A 720 57.98 -45.71 5.31
N ASP A 721 57.47 -44.74 4.55
CA ASP A 721 58.30 -43.85 3.77
C ASP A 721 59.10 -42.91 4.68
N THR A 722 60.43 -43.08 4.72
CA THR A 722 61.30 -42.21 5.50
C THR A 722 61.37 -40.81 4.93
N ARG A 723 61.01 -40.60 3.65
CA ARG A 723 61.22 -39.33 2.94
C ARG A 723 60.53 -38.14 3.60
N THR A 724 59.37 -38.34 4.23
CA THR A 724 58.69 -37.27 4.98
C THR A 724 59.40 -36.94 6.29
N LEU A 725 59.97 -37.94 6.98
CA LEU A 725 60.80 -37.72 8.15
C LEU A 725 62.15 -37.08 7.77
N ASP A 726 62.76 -37.53 6.67
CA ASP A 726 64.01 -36.99 6.12
C ASP A 726 63.83 -35.52 5.70
N ALA A 727 62.67 -35.17 5.12
CA ALA A 727 62.28 -33.79 4.83
C ALA A 727 61.99 -32.95 6.08
N LEU A 728 61.40 -33.54 7.13
CA LEU A 728 61.18 -32.88 8.43
C LEU A 728 62.52 -32.57 9.14
N LEU A 729 63.47 -33.50 9.08
CA LEU A 729 64.82 -33.32 9.57
C LEU A 729 65.59 -32.29 8.74
N GLY A 730 65.43 -32.33 7.41
CA GLY A 730 65.98 -31.35 6.47
C GLY A 730 65.50 -29.92 6.73
N LEU A 731 64.20 -29.72 7.02
CA LEU A 731 63.64 -28.42 7.46
C LEU A 731 64.37 -27.84 8.67
N GLY A 732 64.85 -28.68 9.60
CA GLY A 732 65.62 -28.27 10.77
C GLY A 732 67.15 -28.25 10.59
N GLY A 733 67.65 -28.61 9.41
CA GLY A 733 69.09 -28.75 9.13
C GLY A 733 69.76 -29.98 9.77
N PHE A 734 68.99 -30.97 10.22
CA PHE A 734 69.50 -32.20 10.83
C PHE A 734 69.97 -33.20 9.76
N HIS A 735 71.04 -33.94 10.09
CA HIS A 735 71.71 -34.90 9.21
C HIS A 735 71.90 -36.24 9.96
N VAL A 736 71.47 -37.36 9.37
CA VAL A 736 71.48 -38.71 9.96
C VAL A 736 71.95 -39.75 8.92
N ASP A 737 72.66 -40.79 9.34
CA ASP A 737 73.11 -41.87 8.44
C ASP A 737 71.92 -42.56 7.74
N GLY A 738 71.92 -42.52 6.40
CA GLY A 738 70.88 -43.10 5.55
C GLY A 738 69.73 -42.14 5.16
N GLN A 739 69.71 -40.92 5.69
CA GLN A 739 68.74 -39.88 5.33
C GLN A 739 68.83 -39.50 3.84
N GLN A 740 67.68 -39.31 3.19
CA GLN A 740 67.60 -38.86 1.80
C GLN A 740 67.48 -37.33 1.70
N ASP A 741 68.02 -36.74 0.63
CA ASP A 741 67.78 -35.33 0.30
C ASP A 741 66.39 -35.18 -0.34
N VAL A 742 65.46 -34.56 0.39
CA VAL A 742 64.03 -34.48 0.04
C VAL A 742 63.50 -33.07 0.25
N ALA A 743 62.98 -32.46 -0.82
CA ALA A 743 62.35 -31.15 -0.76
C ALA A 743 61.07 -31.18 0.11
N PRO A 744 60.91 -30.27 1.09
CA PRO A 744 59.80 -30.29 2.05
C PRO A 744 58.53 -29.64 1.48
N GLU A 745 57.93 -30.27 0.48
CA GLU A 745 56.67 -29.84 -0.14
C GLU A 745 55.44 -30.22 0.70
N PRO A 746 54.32 -29.45 0.65
CA PRO A 746 53.10 -29.76 1.40
C PRO A 746 52.52 -31.16 1.18
N SER A 747 52.71 -31.72 -0.01
CA SER A 747 52.29 -33.09 -0.36
C SER A 747 53.09 -34.18 0.35
N ALA A 748 54.30 -33.90 0.83
CA ALA A 748 55.10 -34.86 1.59
C ALA A 748 54.54 -35.07 3.00
N PHE A 749 53.94 -34.04 3.60
CA PHE A 749 53.39 -34.07 4.97
C PHE A 749 51.87 -34.30 5.02
N ALA A 750 51.20 -34.43 3.87
CA ALA A 750 49.75 -34.62 3.80
C ALA A 750 49.32 -35.96 4.45
N GLY A 751 48.58 -35.88 5.56
CA GLY A 751 48.19 -37.05 6.35
C GLY A 751 49.30 -37.60 7.26
N PHE A 752 50.47 -36.98 7.29
CA PHE A 752 51.55 -37.32 8.22
C PHE A 752 51.27 -36.71 9.59
N ASN A 753 51.41 -37.51 10.64
CA ASN A 753 51.34 -37.09 12.04
C ASN A 753 52.59 -37.68 12.71
N ILE A 754 53.44 -36.87 13.35
CA ILE A 754 54.71 -37.32 13.92
C ILE A 754 54.50 -38.17 15.18
N SER A 755 53.47 -37.88 15.97
CA SER A 755 53.08 -38.72 17.10
C SER A 755 52.58 -40.08 16.61
N ASP A 756 51.70 -40.10 15.60
CA ASP A 756 51.23 -41.35 15.00
C ASP A 756 52.34 -42.08 14.25
N TYR A 757 53.23 -41.41 13.52
CA TYR A 757 54.34 -42.02 12.77
C TYR A 757 55.37 -42.61 13.72
N THR A 758 55.73 -41.91 14.81
CA THR A 758 56.52 -42.49 15.91
C THR A 758 55.79 -43.69 16.49
N LEU A 759 54.52 -43.54 16.88
CA LEU A 759 53.70 -44.65 17.37
C LEU A 759 53.45 -45.73 16.31
N GLN A 760 53.65 -45.52 15.01
CA GLN A 760 53.32 -46.46 13.93
C GLN A 760 54.53 -47.23 13.42
N ALA A 761 55.70 -46.62 13.45
CA ALA A 761 56.95 -47.35 13.54
C ALA A 761 56.90 -48.26 14.79
N MET A 762 56.42 -47.74 15.93
CA MET A 762 56.16 -48.57 17.11
C MET A 762 54.93 -49.51 16.97
N LYS A 763 53.94 -49.28 16.08
CA LYS A 763 52.87 -50.27 15.76
C LYS A 763 53.42 -51.42 14.88
N ALA A 764 54.55 -51.23 14.20
CA ALA A 764 55.28 -52.31 13.54
C ALA A 764 56.10 -53.19 14.52
N LEU A 765 56.10 -52.84 15.82
CA LEU A 765 56.21 -53.81 16.91
C LEU A 765 54.95 -54.71 16.89
N LYS A 766 54.89 -55.60 15.91
CA LYS A 766 53.75 -56.49 15.65
C LYS A 766 53.85 -57.76 16.46
N VAL A 767 52.70 -58.26 16.92
CA VAL A 767 52.52 -59.60 17.47
C VAL A 767 51.23 -60.20 16.90
N ASP A 768 51.22 -61.47 16.50
CA ASP A 768 50.06 -62.06 15.82
C ASP A 768 49.05 -62.71 16.79
N LEU A 769 47.83 -62.14 16.87
CA LEU A 769 46.68 -62.71 17.58
C LEU A 769 45.61 -63.22 16.60
N SER A 770 44.83 -64.24 17.00
CA SER A 770 43.64 -64.66 16.25
C SER A 770 42.49 -65.04 17.19
N LEU A 771 41.27 -64.63 16.83
CA LEU A 771 40.06 -64.82 17.64
C LEU A 771 38.95 -65.53 16.83
N SER A 772 37.89 -65.92 17.52
CA SER A 772 36.67 -66.51 16.94
C SER A 772 35.62 -66.56 18.05
N SER A 773 34.47 -65.90 17.88
CA SER A 773 33.37 -65.93 18.85
C SER A 773 32.01 -65.97 18.15
N GLY A 774 31.08 -66.74 18.70
CA GLY A 774 29.67 -66.53 18.44
C GLY A 774 29.19 -65.26 19.14
N LEU A 775 28.14 -64.64 18.61
CA LEU A 775 27.51 -63.42 19.09
C LEU A 775 26.05 -63.70 19.46
N THR A 776 25.53 -63.02 20.49
CA THR A 776 24.10 -63.06 20.81
C THR A 776 23.63 -61.71 21.34
N ILE A 777 22.52 -61.21 20.78
CA ILE A 777 21.84 -59.95 21.13
C ILE A 777 20.33 -60.23 21.19
N GLY A 778 19.77 -60.33 22.40
CA GLY A 778 18.37 -60.74 22.58
C GLY A 778 18.15 -62.19 22.10
N GLN A 779 17.32 -62.39 21.08
CA GLN A 779 17.16 -63.69 20.40
C GLN A 779 17.97 -63.79 19.10
N TYR A 780 18.65 -62.72 18.67
CA TYR A 780 19.48 -62.73 17.48
C TYR A 780 20.84 -63.40 17.76
N THR A 781 21.17 -64.43 16.99
CA THR A 781 22.45 -65.16 17.06
C THR A 781 23.19 -65.11 15.73
N ASP A 782 24.52 -64.99 15.75
CA ASP A 782 25.37 -65.02 14.55
C ASP A 782 26.82 -65.42 14.89
N ASP A 783 27.59 -65.88 13.91
CA ASP A 783 28.99 -66.30 14.10
C ASP A 783 29.97 -65.28 13.49
N LEU A 784 30.58 -64.43 14.33
CA LEU A 784 31.54 -63.42 13.90
C LEU A 784 32.99 -63.97 13.88
N ALA A 785 33.50 -64.23 12.66
CA ALA A 785 34.89 -64.59 12.45
C ALA A 785 35.80 -63.35 12.53
N PHE A 786 36.58 -63.23 13.62
CA PHE A 786 37.49 -62.10 13.85
C PHE A 786 38.96 -62.56 13.90
N SER A 787 39.64 -62.51 12.75
CA SER A 787 41.09 -62.72 12.66
C SER A 787 41.82 -61.38 12.57
N GLN A 788 42.88 -61.19 13.35
CA GLN A 788 43.63 -59.93 13.38
C GLN A 788 45.14 -60.18 13.44
N ASN A 789 45.69 -60.76 12.37
CA ASN A 789 47.14 -60.83 12.16
C ASN A 789 47.76 -59.41 12.29
N SER A 790 49.00 -59.31 12.73
CA SER A 790 49.68 -58.05 13.02
C SER A 790 48.96 -57.18 14.06
N VAL A 791 48.61 -57.72 15.23
CA VAL A 791 48.14 -56.87 16.34
C VAL A 791 49.25 -55.95 16.78
N ALA A 792 48.92 -54.67 16.86
CA ALA A 792 49.80 -53.65 17.40
C ALA A 792 50.03 -53.91 18.88
N VAL A 793 51.29 -54.10 19.25
CA VAL A 793 51.72 -53.93 20.63
C VAL A 793 51.50 -52.47 21.01
N ALA A 794 50.50 -52.18 21.85
CA ALA A 794 50.27 -50.80 22.27
C ALA A 794 51.27 -50.40 23.36
N THR A 795 52.42 -49.88 22.93
CA THR A 795 53.28 -49.04 23.75
C THR A 795 52.50 -47.81 24.21
N ASP A 796 52.61 -47.45 25.48
CA ASP A 796 51.98 -46.24 26.01
C ASP A 796 52.71 -44.95 25.56
N ALA A 797 52.15 -43.79 25.95
CA ALA A 797 52.59 -42.48 25.49
C ALA A 797 54.02 -42.07 25.92
N SER A 798 54.67 -42.79 26.84
CA SER A 798 56.03 -42.48 27.31
C SER A 798 57.09 -42.43 26.20
N VAL A 799 56.86 -43.11 25.06
CA VAL A 799 57.77 -43.03 23.90
C VAL A 799 57.70 -41.70 23.14
N LEU A 800 56.68 -40.87 23.39
CA LEU A 800 56.51 -39.55 22.75
C LEU A 800 57.39 -38.46 23.38
N ASP A 801 57.90 -38.66 24.59
CA ASP A 801 58.75 -37.70 25.33
C ASP A 801 60.07 -37.37 24.60
N LEU A 802 60.43 -38.15 23.57
CA LEU A 802 61.59 -37.92 22.70
C LEU A 802 61.34 -36.86 21.61
N ILE A 803 60.09 -36.55 21.27
CA ILE A 803 59.72 -35.66 20.13
C ILE A 803 60.11 -34.17 20.34
N PRO A 804 59.89 -33.55 21.53
CA PRO A 804 60.19 -32.12 21.73
C PRO A 804 61.63 -31.73 21.43
N ILE A 805 62.58 -32.62 21.72
CA ILE A 805 64.04 -32.42 21.68
C ILE A 805 64.51 -31.93 20.30
N VAL A 806 63.83 -32.38 19.23
CA VAL A 806 64.11 -32.00 17.84
C VAL A 806 63.06 -31.01 17.33
N GLY A 807 61.77 -31.29 17.57
CA GLY A 807 60.67 -30.56 16.93
C GLY A 807 60.55 -29.08 17.29
N GLN A 808 60.85 -28.67 18.53
CA GLN A 808 60.72 -27.26 18.95
C GLN A 808 61.58 -26.31 18.11
N LYS A 809 62.77 -26.73 17.66
CA LYS A 809 63.67 -25.90 16.83
C LYS A 809 63.12 -25.66 15.42
N ILE A 810 62.49 -26.69 14.84
CA ILE A 810 61.87 -26.63 13.51
C ILE A 810 60.67 -25.67 13.55
N VAL A 811 59.83 -25.79 14.58
CA VAL A 811 58.64 -24.94 14.74
C VAL A 811 59.02 -23.47 14.96
N GLN A 812 60.07 -23.16 15.73
CA GLN A 812 60.52 -21.77 15.89
C GLN A 812 60.92 -21.14 14.54
N GLN A 813 61.70 -21.83 13.71
CA GLN A 813 62.10 -21.32 12.39
C GLN A 813 60.90 -21.08 11.45
N ILE A 814 59.86 -21.93 11.54
CA ILE A 814 58.62 -21.74 10.77
C ILE A 814 57.83 -20.53 11.28
N VAL A 815 57.72 -20.34 12.60
CA VAL A 815 57.07 -19.15 13.19
C VAL A 815 57.86 -17.87 12.87
N ASP A 816 59.19 -17.91 12.86
CA ASP A 816 60.03 -16.79 12.44
C ASP A 816 59.79 -16.42 10.96
N GLY A 817 59.70 -17.41 10.07
CA GLY A 817 59.47 -17.23 8.63
C GLY A 817 58.04 -16.86 8.21
N ALA A 818 57.04 -17.10 9.07
CA ALA A 818 55.63 -16.81 8.80
C ALA A 818 55.34 -15.30 8.65
N VAL A 819 54.37 -14.94 7.81
CA VAL A 819 53.97 -13.54 7.54
C VAL A 819 52.51 -13.33 7.94
N LEU A 820 52.32 -12.57 9.02
CA LEU A 820 51.02 -12.07 9.48
C LEU A 820 50.58 -10.87 8.64
N ALA A 821 49.30 -10.81 8.28
CA ALA A 821 48.65 -9.67 7.63
C ALA A 821 47.23 -9.51 8.16
N PHE A 822 46.71 -8.28 8.11
CA PHE A 822 45.32 -7.98 8.45
C PHE A 822 44.61 -7.41 7.22
N GLU A 823 43.42 -7.91 6.95
CA GLU A 823 42.49 -7.29 6.00
C GLU A 823 41.83 -6.09 6.67
N THR A 824 41.20 -6.31 7.83
CA THR A 824 40.44 -5.31 8.58
C THR A 824 40.53 -5.52 10.08
N VAL A 825 40.57 -4.42 10.84
CA VAL A 825 40.49 -4.40 12.31
C VAL A 825 39.32 -3.52 12.71
N ILE A 826 38.42 -3.98 13.59
CA ILE A 826 37.24 -3.20 14.03
C ILE A 826 37.34 -2.97 15.54
N VAL A 827 37.51 -1.71 15.93
CA VAL A 827 37.48 -1.25 17.33
C VAL A 827 36.04 -0.96 17.73
N SER A 828 35.62 -1.46 18.89
CA SER A 828 34.25 -1.28 19.41
C SER A 828 34.23 -1.15 20.93
N ALA A 829 33.17 -0.53 21.45
CA ALA A 829 32.94 -0.32 22.88
C ALA A 829 34.16 0.26 23.67
N PRO A 830 34.84 1.33 23.19
CA PRO A 830 36.06 1.81 23.81
C PRO A 830 35.84 2.45 25.18
N THR A 831 36.82 2.32 26.06
CA THR A 831 36.94 3.04 27.33
C THR A 831 38.34 3.69 27.43
N ASN A 832 38.63 4.37 28.54
CA ASN A 832 39.98 4.88 28.80
C ASN A 832 41.02 3.77 29.04
N GLU A 833 40.60 2.53 29.32
CA GLU A 833 41.49 1.43 29.73
C GLU A 833 41.52 0.26 28.73
N GLN A 834 40.44 0.03 27.98
CA GLN A 834 40.34 -1.11 27.06
C GLN A 834 39.32 -0.86 25.93
N PHE A 835 39.36 -1.70 24.89
CA PHE A 835 38.32 -1.78 23.86
C PHE A 835 38.17 -3.22 23.33
N THR A 836 37.02 -3.55 22.77
CA THR A 836 36.82 -4.82 22.06
C THR A 836 37.32 -4.67 20.63
N VAL A 837 38.14 -5.61 20.17
CA VAL A 837 38.71 -5.61 18.81
C VAL A 837 38.37 -6.89 18.06
N GLN A 838 37.73 -6.75 16.90
CA GLN A 838 37.62 -7.83 15.91
C GLN A 838 38.76 -7.68 14.91
N MET A 839 39.43 -8.77 14.59
CA MET A 839 40.61 -8.82 13.73
C MET A 839 40.38 -9.85 12.64
N LYS A 840 40.34 -9.40 11.38
CA LYS A 840 40.25 -10.24 10.19
C LYS A 840 41.53 -10.14 9.37
N GLY A 841 42.08 -11.27 8.96
CA GLY A 841 43.40 -11.31 8.34
C GLY A 841 43.87 -12.71 7.98
N SER A 842 45.17 -12.85 7.77
CA SER A 842 45.80 -14.12 7.41
C SER A 842 47.21 -14.25 8.01
N ILE A 843 47.65 -15.50 8.20
CA ILE A 843 49.05 -15.84 8.46
C ILE A 843 49.50 -16.76 7.34
N THR A 844 50.40 -16.29 6.50
CA THR A 844 50.94 -17.03 5.35
C THR A 844 52.35 -17.54 5.63
N LYS A 845 52.84 -18.47 4.79
CA LYS A 845 54.15 -19.12 4.95
C LYS A 845 54.32 -19.90 6.26
N THR A 846 53.26 -20.48 6.81
CA THR A 846 53.26 -21.30 8.04
C THR A 846 53.90 -22.69 7.87
N GLY A 847 54.87 -22.82 6.97
CA GLY A 847 55.48 -24.10 6.60
C GLY A 847 54.58 -25.01 5.76
N PRO A 848 55.08 -26.21 5.41
CA PRO A 848 54.41 -27.18 4.53
C PRO A 848 53.47 -28.13 5.29
N MET A 849 52.93 -27.72 6.44
CA MET A 849 52.17 -28.58 7.35
C MET A 849 50.88 -27.91 7.81
N ASP A 850 49.83 -28.70 8.05
CA ASP A 850 48.64 -28.25 8.77
C ASP A 850 48.99 -28.05 10.26
N ALA A 851 48.53 -26.94 10.84
CA ALA A 851 48.86 -26.57 12.22
C ALA A 851 47.77 -25.73 12.88
N ALA A 852 47.43 -26.06 14.13
CA ALA A 852 46.63 -25.20 15.01
C ALA A 852 47.58 -24.32 15.84
N ILE A 853 47.43 -23.00 15.73
CA ILE A 853 48.28 -22.00 16.38
C ILE A 853 47.45 -21.29 17.45
N SER A 854 47.83 -21.41 18.72
CA SER A 854 47.16 -20.80 19.86
C SER A 854 48.09 -19.90 20.66
N PHE A 855 47.50 -18.95 21.41
CA PHE A 855 48.23 -17.90 22.12
C PHE A 855 47.90 -17.94 23.63
N PRO A 856 48.48 -18.88 24.41
CA PRO A 856 48.34 -18.95 25.87
C PRO A 856 48.56 -17.63 26.62
N THR A 857 49.42 -16.75 26.11
CA THR A 857 49.61 -15.39 26.64
C THR A 857 49.16 -14.32 25.63
N PRO A 858 48.53 -13.22 26.08
CA PRO A 858 48.10 -12.12 25.20
C PRO A 858 49.25 -11.55 24.36
N LEU A 859 48.96 -11.28 23.10
CA LEU A 859 49.89 -10.61 22.18
C LEU A 859 50.13 -9.18 22.65
N THR A 860 51.37 -8.71 22.65
CA THR A 860 51.68 -7.30 22.93
C THR A 860 51.87 -6.55 21.62
N VAL A 861 51.14 -5.44 21.46
CA VAL A 861 51.20 -4.59 20.25
C VAL A 861 51.98 -3.33 20.55
N TYR A 862 52.98 -3.05 19.72
CA TYR A 862 53.88 -1.91 19.80
C TYR A 862 53.72 -1.00 18.57
N TRP A 863 54.02 0.27 18.76
CA TRP A 863 54.19 1.27 17.71
C TRP A 863 55.45 2.08 18.05
N GLN A 864 56.32 2.31 17.06
CA GLN A 864 57.59 3.04 17.24
C GLN A 864 58.40 2.57 18.47
N GLY A 865 58.48 1.25 18.70
CA GLY A 865 59.23 0.64 19.80
C GLY A 865 58.63 0.81 21.21
N SER A 866 57.40 1.34 21.35
CA SER A 866 56.70 1.46 22.64
C SER A 866 55.35 0.73 22.64
N PRO A 867 54.95 0.05 23.73
CA PRO A 867 53.74 -0.75 23.77
C PRO A 867 52.48 0.14 23.77
N LEU A 868 51.55 -0.16 22.86
CA LEU A 868 50.19 0.39 22.85
C LEU A 868 49.30 -0.34 23.86
N GLY A 869 49.49 -1.66 23.99
CA GLY A 869 48.64 -2.52 24.80
C GLY A 869 48.82 -4.00 24.51
N THR A 870 47.94 -4.82 25.08
CA THR A 870 47.90 -6.27 24.87
C THR A 870 46.52 -6.73 24.38
N VAL A 871 46.47 -7.83 23.61
CA VAL A 871 45.24 -8.38 23.04
C VAL A 871 45.21 -9.91 23.13
N SER A 872 44.06 -10.48 23.51
CA SER A 872 43.82 -11.92 23.44
C SER A 872 43.49 -12.35 22.00
N MET A 873 44.04 -13.49 21.56
CA MET A 873 43.76 -14.04 20.23
C MET A 873 43.38 -15.53 20.36
N PRO A 874 42.20 -15.96 19.85
CA PRO A 874 41.81 -17.36 19.77
C PRO A 874 42.76 -18.22 18.92
N GLU A 875 42.56 -19.54 18.97
CA GLU A 875 43.28 -20.50 18.13
C GLU A 875 42.97 -20.27 16.62
N ILE A 876 44.01 -20.38 15.80
CA ILE A 876 43.99 -20.19 14.34
C ILE A 876 44.39 -21.50 13.67
N GLN A 877 43.60 -21.94 12.69
CA GLN A 877 43.83 -23.18 11.94
C GLN A 877 44.53 -22.87 10.60
N ALA A 878 45.82 -23.22 10.50
CA ALA A 878 46.66 -23.03 9.31
C ALA A 878 46.74 -24.29 8.44
N LYS A 879 46.80 -24.09 7.12
CA LYS A 879 46.89 -25.15 6.10
C LYS A 879 48.24 -25.22 5.42
N ALA A 880 48.69 -26.45 5.19
CA ALA A 880 49.98 -26.80 4.60
C ALA A 880 50.30 -26.00 3.32
N GLY A 881 51.38 -25.22 3.35
CA GLY A 881 51.83 -24.40 2.21
C GLY A 881 50.97 -23.17 1.87
N VAL A 882 49.78 -23.03 2.47
CA VAL A 882 48.83 -21.93 2.20
C VAL A 882 48.87 -20.89 3.32
N GLY A 883 48.81 -21.34 4.58
CA GLY A 883 48.57 -20.48 5.73
C GLY A 883 47.16 -20.60 6.30
N ALA A 884 46.80 -19.65 7.18
CA ALA A 884 45.48 -19.50 7.76
C ALA A 884 44.83 -18.18 7.31
N ASN A 885 43.51 -18.18 7.18
CA ASN A 885 42.70 -16.97 7.29
C ASN A 885 41.98 -16.99 8.64
N PHE A 886 41.83 -15.83 9.28
CA PHE A 886 41.17 -15.69 10.57
C PHE A 886 40.20 -14.51 10.58
N ASP A 887 39.14 -14.64 11.37
CA ASP A 887 38.23 -13.56 11.75
C ASP A 887 37.85 -13.81 13.22
N VAL A 888 38.47 -13.05 14.13
CA VAL A 888 38.47 -13.35 15.58
C VAL A 888 38.29 -12.09 16.42
N THR A 889 37.64 -12.23 17.57
CA THR A 889 37.41 -11.13 18.52
C THR A 889 38.20 -11.33 19.81
N GLY A 890 38.82 -10.25 20.29
CA GLY A 890 39.55 -10.20 21.57
C GLY A 890 39.32 -8.88 22.30
N THR A 891 39.82 -8.79 23.53
CA THR A 891 39.85 -7.54 24.29
C THR A 891 41.25 -6.96 24.21
N PHE A 892 41.35 -5.68 23.82
CA PHE A 892 42.60 -4.92 23.82
C PHE A 892 42.69 -4.07 25.09
N THR A 893 43.72 -4.28 25.90
CA THR A 893 43.98 -3.53 27.14
C THR A 893 45.10 -2.50 26.90
N ILE A 894 44.84 -1.23 27.19
CA ILE A 894 45.72 -0.10 26.87
C ILE A 894 46.87 0.00 27.88
N ALA A 895 48.12 0.03 27.39
CA ALA A 895 49.31 0.14 28.23
C ALA A 895 49.56 1.58 28.74
N ASN A 896 49.24 2.59 27.94
CA ASN A 896 49.39 4.00 28.32
C ASN A 896 48.42 4.89 27.51
N GLN A 897 47.60 5.69 28.20
CA GLN A 897 46.54 6.49 27.57
C GLN A 897 47.09 7.65 26.72
N ASP A 898 48.12 8.37 27.20
CA ASP A 898 48.76 9.47 26.45
C ASP A 898 49.46 8.96 25.18
N TYR A 899 50.01 7.74 25.23
CA TYR A 899 50.66 7.11 24.08
C TYR A 899 49.64 6.55 23.08
N MET A 900 48.55 5.94 23.57
CA MET A 900 47.40 5.55 22.73
C MET A 900 46.77 6.77 22.04
N ALA A 901 46.70 7.92 22.71
CA ALA A 901 46.25 9.18 22.12
C ALA A 901 47.17 9.60 20.95
N LYS A 902 48.50 9.59 21.15
CA LYS A 902 49.48 9.91 20.09
C LYS A 902 49.39 8.97 18.89
N PHE A 903 49.28 7.66 19.14
CA PHE A 903 49.08 6.67 18.09
C PHE A 903 47.77 6.89 17.33
N SER A 904 46.68 7.15 18.04
CA SER A 904 45.37 7.37 17.42
C SER A 904 45.34 8.67 16.61
N SER A 905 45.98 9.74 17.08
CA SER A 905 46.20 10.96 16.29
C SER A 905 47.01 10.69 15.02
N TYR A 906 48.02 9.81 15.10
CA TYR A 906 48.81 9.42 13.95
C TYR A 906 47.98 8.61 12.94
N LEU A 907 47.24 7.59 13.41
CA LEU A 907 46.35 6.76 12.59
C LEU A 907 45.31 7.60 11.85
N ILE A 908 44.68 8.56 12.52
CA ILE A 908 43.64 9.41 11.91
C ILE A 908 44.21 10.25 10.77
N ASN A 909 45.40 10.83 10.93
CA ASN A 909 45.92 11.82 9.98
C ASN A 909 46.87 11.26 8.89
N ASN A 910 47.43 10.06 9.06
CA ASN A 910 48.40 9.49 8.12
C ASN A 910 47.77 8.44 7.19
N GLN A 911 48.38 8.24 6.02
CA GLN A 911 47.94 7.24 5.04
C GLN A 911 48.21 5.80 5.49
N ASN A 912 49.28 5.59 6.26
CA ASN A 912 49.66 4.27 6.78
C ASN A 912 50.36 4.39 8.14
N PHE A 913 50.44 3.28 8.85
CA PHE A 913 51.22 3.09 10.07
C PHE A 913 51.73 1.64 10.14
N VAL A 914 52.66 1.38 11.06
CA VAL A 914 53.26 0.06 11.28
C VAL A 914 53.01 -0.37 12.73
N TRP A 915 52.58 -1.61 12.93
CA TRP A 915 52.56 -2.27 14.24
C TRP A 915 53.62 -3.36 14.30
N GLU A 916 54.22 -3.52 15.47
CA GLU A 916 55.08 -4.64 15.86
C GLU A 916 54.31 -5.47 16.89
N ILE A 917 54.14 -6.77 16.65
CA ILE A 917 53.26 -7.66 17.44
C ILE A 917 54.08 -8.83 17.95
N THR A 918 54.19 -8.98 19.27
CA THR A 918 55.09 -9.97 19.90
C THR A 918 54.42 -10.81 20.99
N THR A 919 54.92 -12.03 21.16
CA THR A 919 54.68 -12.90 22.33
C THR A 919 55.83 -13.90 22.50
N LYS A 920 55.93 -14.51 23.68
CA LYS A 920 56.96 -15.51 24.04
C LYS A 920 56.41 -16.91 24.28
N ASP A 921 55.08 -17.07 24.19
CA ASP A 921 54.40 -18.34 24.45
C ASP A 921 53.26 -18.51 23.45
N VAL A 922 53.65 -18.76 22.19
CA VAL A 922 52.80 -19.40 21.18
C VAL A 922 52.85 -20.91 21.43
N SER A 923 51.70 -21.57 21.29
CA SER A 923 51.65 -23.02 21.16
C SER A 923 51.17 -23.44 19.78
N VAL A 924 51.90 -24.35 19.15
CA VAL A 924 51.63 -24.86 17.81
C VAL A 924 51.40 -26.36 17.89
N ASN A 925 50.18 -26.80 17.63
CA ASN A 925 49.86 -28.21 17.43
C ASN A 925 49.95 -28.52 15.94
N ALA A 926 51.03 -29.18 15.54
CA ALA A 926 51.33 -29.54 14.14
C ALA A 926 51.77 -31.00 14.08
N LEU A 927 51.40 -31.69 13.00
CA LEU A 927 51.63 -33.14 12.85
C LEU A 927 51.17 -33.95 14.07
N GLY A 928 50.11 -33.54 14.79
CA GLY A 928 49.64 -34.25 15.99
C GLY A 928 50.56 -34.19 17.20
N PHE A 929 51.49 -33.23 17.29
CA PHE A 929 52.24 -32.92 18.51
C PHE A 929 52.12 -31.43 18.86
N THR A 930 51.92 -31.13 20.14
CA THR A 930 51.76 -29.74 20.64
C THR A 930 53.09 -29.21 21.16
N PHE A 931 53.67 -28.26 20.42
CA PHE A 931 54.87 -27.53 20.80
C PHE A 931 54.49 -26.27 21.58
N THR A 932 55.17 -25.99 22.69
CA THR A 932 54.93 -24.83 23.58
C THR A 932 56.22 -24.02 23.78
N GLY A 933 56.09 -22.78 24.29
CA GLY A 933 57.23 -21.89 24.52
C GLY A 933 57.88 -21.36 23.24
N ILE A 934 57.12 -21.29 22.13
CA ILE A 934 57.60 -20.73 20.86
C ILE A 934 57.41 -19.21 20.88
N SER A 935 58.44 -18.44 20.53
CA SER A 935 58.34 -16.97 20.44
C SER A 935 57.84 -16.51 19.07
N MET A 936 57.13 -15.38 19.02
CA MET A 936 56.71 -14.73 17.79
C MET A 936 57.01 -13.23 17.84
N ASP A 937 57.55 -12.71 16.75
CA ASP A 937 57.69 -11.29 16.46
C ASP A 937 57.24 -11.04 15.01
N LYS A 938 56.32 -10.09 14.80
CA LYS A 938 55.75 -9.77 13.47
C LYS A 938 55.51 -8.28 13.30
N THR A 939 56.01 -7.73 12.20
CA THR A 939 55.74 -6.36 11.75
C THR A 939 54.63 -6.37 10.71
N VAL A 940 53.60 -5.53 10.89
CA VAL A 940 52.48 -5.36 9.93
C VAL A 940 52.29 -3.90 9.57
N THR A 941 52.04 -3.61 8.29
CA THR A 941 51.72 -2.26 7.80
C THR A 941 50.22 -2.18 7.51
N LEU A 942 49.57 -1.13 8.01
CA LEU A 942 48.12 -0.92 7.95
C LEU A 942 47.80 0.47 7.37
N SER A 943 46.72 0.57 6.61
CA SER A 943 46.22 1.84 6.07
C SER A 943 45.53 2.66 7.17
N GLY A 944 45.92 3.93 7.35
CA GLY A 944 45.30 4.90 8.27
C GLY A 944 44.13 5.66 7.64
N CYS A 945 43.52 6.59 8.38
CA CYS A 945 42.34 7.34 7.91
C CYS A 945 42.68 8.52 6.99
N ASN A 946 43.97 8.87 6.82
CA ASN A 946 44.45 9.90 5.88
C ASN A 946 43.68 11.25 5.98
N GLY A 947 43.37 11.67 7.22
CA GLY A 947 42.64 12.90 7.52
C GLY A 947 41.17 12.91 7.08
N PHE A 948 40.58 11.75 6.74
CA PHE A 948 39.26 11.64 6.10
C PHE A 948 39.13 12.53 4.83
N LYS A 949 40.25 12.76 4.14
CA LYS A 949 40.29 13.59 2.94
C LYS A 949 39.37 13.06 1.84
N ASP A 950 38.57 13.94 1.26
CA ASP A 950 37.62 13.65 0.18
C ASP A 950 36.59 12.55 0.55
N ALA A 951 36.34 12.35 1.87
CA ALA A 951 35.65 11.19 2.41
C ALA A 951 34.33 11.49 3.16
N VAL A 952 33.91 12.76 3.23
CA VAL A 952 32.64 13.19 3.87
C VAL A 952 31.70 13.80 2.82
N SER A 953 30.46 13.35 2.79
CA SER A 953 29.39 13.90 1.96
C SER A 953 28.16 14.21 2.82
N ILE A 954 27.58 15.41 2.67
CA ILE A 954 26.29 15.76 3.26
C ILE A 954 25.23 15.56 2.17
N GLN A 955 24.28 14.66 2.42
CA GLN A 955 23.21 14.33 1.47
C GLN A 955 22.07 15.35 1.53
N SER A 956 21.74 15.78 2.74
CA SER A 956 20.72 16.81 3.02
C SER A 956 20.93 17.41 4.41
N PHE A 957 20.49 18.65 4.63
CA PHE A 957 20.38 19.23 5.96
C PHE A 957 19.03 19.93 6.14
N ASN A 958 18.64 20.17 7.40
CA ASN A 958 17.44 20.89 7.77
C ASN A 958 17.72 21.78 9.01
N LEU A 959 16.96 22.86 9.14
CA LEU A 959 16.95 23.77 10.28
C LEU A 959 15.52 23.78 10.86
N PRO A 960 15.12 22.73 11.61
CA PRO A 960 13.71 22.43 11.86
C PRO A 960 13.01 23.32 12.90
N GLN A 961 13.75 24.02 13.76
CA GLN A 961 13.18 24.84 14.84
C GLN A 961 14.23 25.73 15.51
N ASP A 962 13.75 26.70 16.28
CA ASP A 962 14.52 27.45 17.28
C ASP A 962 15.14 26.49 18.33
N GLY A 963 16.28 26.87 18.89
CA GLY A 963 16.93 26.18 20.00
C GLY A 963 16.19 26.37 21.33
N SER A 964 16.32 25.39 22.23
CA SER A 964 15.68 25.44 23.56
C SER A 964 16.29 26.48 24.51
N ASP A 965 17.40 27.10 24.13
CA ASP A 965 18.04 28.24 24.80
C ASP A 965 17.48 29.60 24.33
N GLY A 966 16.71 29.63 23.24
CA GLY A 966 16.20 30.86 22.62
C GLY A 966 17.25 31.69 21.87
N HIS A 967 18.45 31.15 21.64
CA HIS A 967 19.58 31.86 21.03
C HIS A 967 20.36 31.04 19.99
N SER A 968 20.11 29.73 19.89
CA SER A 968 20.63 28.86 18.83
C SER A 968 19.54 28.44 17.84
N ILE A 969 19.93 27.91 16.69
CA ILE A 969 19.01 27.28 15.71
C ILE A 969 19.36 25.79 15.63
N VAL A 970 18.38 24.89 15.77
CA VAL A 970 18.65 23.44 15.67
C VAL A 970 19.08 23.10 14.25
N LEU A 971 20.15 22.30 14.11
CA LEU A 971 20.67 21.80 12.85
C LEU A 971 20.63 20.27 12.83
N THR A 972 20.06 19.68 11.78
CA THR A 972 20.18 18.26 11.48
C THR A 972 20.73 18.05 10.07
N ALA A 973 21.57 17.04 9.89
CA ALA A 973 22.15 16.70 8.60
C ALA A 973 22.27 15.19 8.42
N GLU A 974 21.86 14.68 7.26
CA GLU A 974 22.10 13.30 6.87
C GLU A 974 23.39 13.24 6.07
N THR A 975 24.37 12.50 6.57
CA THR A 975 25.72 12.44 6.01
C THR A 975 26.10 11.03 5.59
N THR A 976 27.15 10.91 4.80
CA THR A 976 27.81 9.65 4.48
C THR A 976 29.31 9.85 4.68
N ILE A 977 29.90 9.07 5.56
CA ILE A 977 31.33 9.11 5.83
C ILE A 977 31.97 7.82 5.33
N LYS A 978 32.99 7.97 4.48
CA LYS A 978 33.88 6.91 4.04
C LYS A 978 35.10 6.86 4.98
N ASN A 979 35.47 5.68 5.43
CA ASN A 979 36.71 5.46 6.15
C ASN A 979 37.72 4.76 5.21
N PRO A 980 38.85 5.37 4.84
CA PRO A 980 39.85 4.74 3.99
C PRO A 980 40.78 3.77 4.75
N SER A 981 40.73 3.78 6.09
CA SER A 981 41.56 2.93 6.94
C SER A 981 41.11 1.48 6.92
N GLN A 982 42.07 0.56 7.11
CA GLN A 982 41.78 -0.83 7.46
C GLN A 982 41.33 -0.98 8.92
N VAL A 983 41.47 0.07 9.74
CA VAL A 983 40.90 0.13 11.08
C VAL A 983 39.55 0.84 11.02
N GLY A 984 38.48 0.12 11.38
CA GLY A 984 37.14 0.65 11.55
C GLY A 984 36.79 0.88 13.02
N PHE A 985 35.77 1.71 13.26
CA PHE A 985 35.38 2.15 14.59
C PHE A 985 33.86 2.07 14.76
N ASN A 986 33.40 1.48 15.86
CA ASN A 986 32.01 1.47 16.30
C ASN A 986 31.93 2.21 17.65
N LEU A 987 31.56 3.48 17.59
CA LEU A 987 31.56 4.42 18.71
C LEU A 987 30.12 4.72 19.14
N SER A 988 29.90 4.98 20.43
CA SER A 988 28.58 5.40 20.94
C SER A 988 28.18 6.81 20.48
N GLY A 989 29.16 7.61 20.06
CA GLY A 989 28.94 8.82 19.27
C GLY A 989 30.23 9.57 18.97
N VAL A 990 30.15 10.59 18.11
CA VAL A 990 31.22 11.55 17.81
C VAL A 990 30.66 12.98 17.78
N THR A 991 31.51 13.97 18.02
CA THR A 991 31.19 15.39 17.84
C THR A 991 32.24 16.07 16.97
N PHE A 992 31.78 16.96 16.08
CA PHE A 992 32.59 17.83 15.26
C PHE A 992 32.19 19.30 15.43
N GLU A 993 33.10 20.23 15.12
CA GLU A 993 32.87 21.67 15.06
C GLU A 993 32.87 22.12 13.59
N THR A 994 31.88 22.92 13.21
CA THR A 994 31.63 23.28 11.80
C THR A 994 32.12 24.70 11.49
N TYR A 995 32.85 24.88 10.38
CA TYR A 995 33.38 26.18 9.97
C TYR A 995 33.00 26.55 8.53
N PHE A 996 32.72 27.84 8.29
CA PHE A 996 32.65 28.45 6.96
C PHE A 996 33.58 29.66 6.91
N GLN A 997 34.50 29.69 5.94
CA GLN A 997 35.49 30.79 5.79
C GLN A 997 36.27 31.11 7.09
N ASN A 998 36.59 30.08 7.89
CA ASN A 998 37.19 30.14 9.24
C ASN A 998 36.30 30.71 10.37
N VAL A 999 35.07 31.11 10.09
CA VAL A 999 34.06 31.38 11.13
C VAL A 999 33.52 30.06 11.67
N ASP A 1000 33.51 29.95 12.99
CA ASP A 1000 32.85 28.88 13.75
C ASP A 1000 31.31 29.05 13.68
N LEU A 1001 30.64 28.06 13.08
CA LEU A 1001 29.19 28.01 12.93
C LEU A 1001 28.49 27.20 14.04
N GLY A 1002 29.23 26.40 14.82
CA GLY A 1002 28.69 25.56 15.89
C GLY A 1002 28.78 24.05 15.66
N PRO A 1003 28.47 23.27 16.73
CA PRO A 1003 28.82 21.86 16.82
C PRO A 1003 27.75 20.96 16.20
N LEU A 1004 28.21 19.78 15.76
CA LEU A 1004 27.39 18.75 15.16
C LEU A 1004 27.84 17.36 15.64
N SER A 1005 26.94 16.64 16.29
CA SER A 1005 27.19 15.31 16.87
C SER A 1005 26.41 14.21 16.15
N SER A 1006 26.89 12.96 16.21
CA SER A 1006 26.16 11.81 15.65
C SER A 1006 24.91 11.51 16.48
N LYS A 1007 23.79 11.26 15.79
CA LYS A 1007 22.50 10.93 16.40
C LYS A 1007 22.43 9.44 16.76
N GLY A 1008 23.19 9.07 17.79
CA GLY A 1008 23.46 7.68 18.18
C GLY A 1008 24.82 7.20 17.67
N ASN A 1009 24.97 5.88 17.57
CA ASN A 1009 26.26 5.24 17.29
C ASN A 1009 26.89 5.73 15.98
N ALA A 1010 28.17 6.11 16.05
CA ALA A 1010 28.97 6.50 14.91
C ALA A 1010 29.80 5.30 14.43
N ILE A 1011 29.40 4.76 13.27
CA ILE A 1011 30.02 3.58 12.67
C ILE A 1011 30.88 4.01 11.47
N PHE A 1012 32.16 3.64 11.51
CA PHE A 1012 33.16 3.91 10.48
C PHE A 1012 33.71 2.56 9.97
N PRO A 1013 33.03 1.89 9.03
CA PRO A 1013 33.40 0.53 8.60
C PRO A 1013 34.78 0.52 7.91
N PRO A 1014 35.63 -0.51 8.11
CA PRO A 1014 36.94 -0.61 7.47
C PRO A 1014 36.84 -0.49 5.94
N GLN A 1015 37.62 0.41 5.35
CA GLN A 1015 37.69 0.70 3.91
C GLN A 1015 36.34 0.99 3.20
N GLY A 1016 35.25 1.19 3.97
CA GLY A 1016 33.89 1.31 3.49
C GLY A 1016 33.26 2.67 3.81
N SER A 1017 31.95 2.77 3.59
CA SER A 1017 31.15 3.97 3.92
C SER A 1017 29.96 3.61 4.79
N SER A 1018 29.59 4.49 5.71
CA SER A 1018 28.32 4.41 6.46
C SER A 1018 27.51 5.70 6.27
N PRO A 1019 26.17 5.63 6.18
CA PRO A 1019 25.34 6.76 6.50
C PRO A 1019 25.53 7.14 7.99
N MET A 1020 25.37 8.41 8.32
CA MET A 1020 25.41 8.91 9.68
C MET A 1020 24.49 10.13 9.80
N SER A 1021 23.38 9.97 10.53
CA SER A 1021 22.49 11.08 10.89
C SER A 1021 23.17 11.93 11.96
N MET A 1022 23.18 13.24 11.75
CA MET A 1022 23.90 14.21 12.58
C MET A 1022 22.93 15.26 13.13
N GLN A 1023 23.14 15.69 14.36
CA GLN A 1023 22.30 16.68 15.05
C GLN A 1023 23.17 17.60 15.92
N GLY A 1024 22.82 18.89 15.94
CA GLY A 1024 23.53 19.92 16.67
C GLY A 1024 22.81 21.26 16.56
N TYR A 1025 23.55 22.36 16.57
CA TYR A 1025 22.96 23.70 16.47
C TYR A 1025 23.89 24.71 15.81
N LEU A 1026 23.30 25.69 15.12
CA LEU A 1026 24.00 26.91 14.73
C LEU A 1026 24.19 27.79 15.96
N LYS A 1027 25.43 28.23 16.15
CA LYS A 1027 25.89 29.05 17.27
C LYS A 1027 25.51 30.51 17.09
N ASP A 1028 25.04 31.15 18.16
CA ASP A 1028 24.80 32.61 18.21
C ASP A 1028 26.02 33.40 17.73
N GLN A 1029 25.79 34.37 16.86
CA GLN A 1029 26.80 35.28 16.30
C GLN A 1029 26.56 36.74 16.73
N THR A 1030 25.70 36.98 17.73
CA THR A 1030 25.42 38.31 18.28
C THR A 1030 26.71 39.02 18.70
N GLY A 1031 26.94 40.21 18.13
CA GLY A 1031 28.19 40.98 18.32
C GLY A 1031 29.37 40.54 17.44
N ASN A 1032 29.32 39.39 16.77
CA ASN A 1032 30.32 38.92 15.83
C ASN A 1032 29.92 39.28 14.38
N SER A 1033 30.34 40.46 13.89
CA SER A 1033 29.99 40.93 12.54
C SER A 1033 30.51 40.03 11.42
N ALA A 1034 31.67 39.39 11.59
CA ALA A 1034 32.17 38.38 10.64
C ALA A 1034 31.33 37.09 10.71
N GLY A 1035 30.87 36.73 11.91
CA GLY A 1035 29.95 35.63 12.17
C GLY A 1035 28.62 35.77 11.44
N ILE A 1036 27.96 36.92 11.64
CA ILE A 1036 26.72 37.26 10.93
C ILE A 1036 26.94 37.23 9.42
N ALA A 1037 28.01 37.85 8.90
CA ALA A 1037 28.28 37.85 7.46
C ALA A 1037 28.49 36.43 6.88
N ALA A 1038 29.18 35.55 7.60
CA ALA A 1038 29.37 34.15 7.22
C ALA A 1038 28.05 33.35 7.22
N VAL A 1039 27.24 33.49 8.28
CA VAL A 1039 25.93 32.84 8.39
C VAL A 1039 24.98 33.35 7.29
N THR A 1040 24.89 34.67 7.08
CA THR A 1040 24.14 35.27 5.96
C THR A 1040 24.60 34.70 4.62
N LYS A 1041 25.91 34.54 4.39
CA LYS A 1041 26.41 33.98 3.12
C LYS A 1041 26.02 32.51 2.91
N VAL A 1042 25.99 31.69 3.97
CA VAL A 1042 25.51 30.29 3.90
C VAL A 1042 24.01 30.24 3.59
N PHE A 1043 23.21 31.10 4.21
CA PHE A 1043 21.78 31.25 3.90
C PHE A 1043 21.54 31.77 2.48
N GLU A 1044 22.28 32.80 2.03
CA GLU A 1044 22.22 33.31 0.65
C GLU A 1044 22.51 32.21 -0.37
N ASN A 1045 23.51 31.36 -0.13
CA ASN A 1045 23.85 30.26 -1.02
C ASN A 1045 22.65 29.29 -1.12
N TYR A 1046 22.12 28.83 0.02
CA TYR A 1046 20.95 27.94 0.07
C TYR A 1046 19.73 28.54 -0.65
N LEU A 1047 19.40 29.80 -0.35
CA LEU A 1047 18.28 30.54 -0.96
C LEU A 1047 18.47 30.83 -2.46
N ASN A 1048 19.66 30.58 -3.02
CA ASN A 1048 19.96 30.66 -4.44
C ASN A 1048 20.15 29.28 -5.12
N ALA A 1049 19.87 28.17 -4.43
CA ALA A 1049 20.17 26.80 -4.89
C ALA A 1049 21.68 26.52 -5.11
N SER A 1050 22.54 27.23 -4.39
CA SER A 1050 24.00 27.06 -4.39
C SER A 1050 24.46 26.31 -3.13
N SER A 1051 25.41 25.39 -3.29
CA SER A 1051 26.06 24.72 -2.17
C SER A 1051 27.07 25.64 -1.46
N SER A 1052 27.29 25.42 -0.17
CA SER A 1052 28.37 26.07 0.60
C SER A 1052 29.53 25.10 0.85
N VAL A 1053 30.76 25.60 0.84
CA VAL A 1053 31.95 24.81 1.17
C VAL A 1053 32.35 25.07 2.62
N LEU A 1054 32.38 24.01 3.42
CA LEU A 1054 32.73 24.02 4.84
C LEU A 1054 34.10 23.39 5.09
N SER A 1055 34.67 23.66 6.26
CA SER A 1055 35.65 22.77 6.89
C SER A 1055 35.13 22.32 8.26
N VAL A 1056 35.51 21.11 8.67
CA VAL A 1056 34.95 20.41 9.83
C VAL A 1056 36.08 19.86 10.68
N LYS A 1057 36.06 20.10 12.00
CA LYS A 1057 37.12 19.64 12.92
C LYS A 1057 36.56 18.66 13.93
N GLY A 1058 37.32 17.63 14.29
CA GLY A 1058 36.89 16.70 15.34
C GLY A 1058 36.92 17.35 16.72
N VAL A 1059 35.94 17.03 17.57
CA VAL A 1059 35.83 17.52 18.95
C VAL A 1059 35.90 16.39 19.95
N SER A 1060 35.16 15.30 19.77
CA SER A 1060 35.20 14.17 20.71
C SER A 1060 34.75 12.85 20.08
N GLY A 1061 35.18 11.75 20.70
CA GLY A 1061 34.73 10.38 20.41
C GLY A 1061 34.32 9.67 21.69
N SER A 1062 33.14 9.06 21.69
CA SER A 1062 32.49 8.49 22.87
C SER A 1062 32.32 6.98 22.76
N GLY A 1063 32.53 6.30 23.88
CA GLY A 1063 32.22 4.89 24.07
C GLY A 1063 31.01 4.69 25.00
N PRO A 1064 30.79 3.45 25.51
CA PRO A 1064 29.60 3.12 26.30
C PRO A 1064 29.43 3.95 27.58
N ASN A 1065 30.53 4.49 28.11
CA ASN A 1065 30.58 5.26 29.35
C ASN A 1065 30.72 6.79 29.11
N GLY A 1066 30.49 7.28 27.89
CA GLY A 1066 30.67 8.69 27.50
C GLY A 1066 31.99 8.97 26.79
N GLU A 1067 32.49 10.21 26.89
CA GLU A 1067 33.70 10.67 26.19
C GLU A 1067 34.95 9.87 26.61
N VAL A 1068 35.70 9.36 25.63
CA VAL A 1068 36.96 8.63 25.86
C VAL A 1068 38.15 9.56 25.63
N GLY A 1069 39.00 9.73 26.64
CA GLY A 1069 40.00 10.80 26.70
C GLY A 1069 41.08 10.70 25.63
N TRP A 1070 41.66 9.49 25.43
CA TRP A 1070 42.68 9.27 24.40
C TRP A 1070 42.09 9.39 22.98
N LEU A 1071 40.85 8.93 22.79
CA LEU A 1071 40.14 8.97 21.51
C LEU A 1071 39.76 10.41 21.13
N SER A 1072 39.23 11.17 22.07
CA SER A 1072 38.87 12.58 21.86
C SER A 1072 40.09 13.46 21.66
N THR A 1073 41.21 13.16 22.31
CA THR A 1073 42.49 13.81 22.03
C THR A 1073 42.94 13.57 20.58
N ALA A 1074 42.68 12.38 20.04
CA ALA A 1074 42.94 12.08 18.63
C ALA A 1074 41.94 12.77 17.68
N PHE A 1075 40.64 12.75 17.97
CA PHE A 1075 39.63 13.48 17.19
C PHE A 1075 39.92 14.99 17.12
N LYS A 1076 40.41 15.60 18.20
CA LYS A 1076 40.82 17.02 18.26
C LYS A 1076 41.97 17.39 17.30
N THR A 1077 42.63 16.41 16.68
CA THR A 1077 43.65 16.63 15.63
C THR A 1077 43.10 16.58 14.19
N LEU A 1078 41.87 16.10 14.00
CA LEU A 1078 41.25 15.93 12.69
C LEU A 1078 40.70 17.26 12.16
N SER A 1079 41.08 17.63 10.94
CA SER A 1079 40.49 18.73 10.17
C SER A 1079 40.18 18.24 8.76
N ILE A 1080 38.92 18.37 8.34
CA ILE A 1080 38.41 17.91 7.04
C ILE A 1080 37.97 19.15 6.26
N ASP A 1081 38.70 19.48 5.20
CA ASP A 1081 38.39 20.60 4.31
C ASP A 1081 37.51 20.15 3.12
N ASN A 1082 36.87 21.12 2.45
CA ASN A 1082 36.02 20.93 1.28
C ASN A 1082 34.73 20.11 1.51
N VAL A 1083 34.21 20.09 2.74
CA VAL A 1083 32.94 19.43 3.05
C VAL A 1083 31.79 20.24 2.43
N ILE A 1084 31.07 19.66 1.48
CA ILE A 1084 30.01 20.36 0.74
C ILE A 1084 28.69 20.27 1.52
N LEU A 1085 28.15 21.43 1.88
CA LEU A 1085 26.76 21.59 2.35
C LEU A 1085 25.86 21.87 1.14
N PRO A 1086 24.96 20.95 0.74
CA PRO A 1086 24.21 21.06 -0.50
C PRO A 1086 23.15 22.17 -0.45
N GLY A 1087 23.03 22.93 -1.55
CA GLY A 1087 21.84 23.75 -1.79
C GLY A 1087 20.62 22.90 -2.19
N PRO A 1088 19.39 23.44 -2.09
CA PRO A 1088 18.18 22.76 -2.56
C PRO A 1088 18.22 22.61 -4.09
N THR A 1089 17.62 21.55 -4.62
CA THR A 1089 17.59 21.25 -6.07
C THR A 1089 16.83 22.28 -6.91
N THR A 1090 15.99 23.10 -6.29
CA THR A 1090 15.25 24.21 -6.90
C THR A 1090 15.29 25.43 -6.01
N LYS A 1091 15.49 26.62 -6.58
CA LYS A 1091 15.52 27.88 -5.81
C LYS A 1091 14.18 28.10 -5.06
N PRO A 1092 14.18 28.27 -3.72
CA PRO A 1092 12.95 28.49 -2.96
C PRO A 1092 12.23 29.81 -3.33
N GLN A 1093 10.91 29.76 -3.49
CA GLN A 1093 10.08 30.96 -3.64
C GLN A 1093 9.67 31.48 -2.25
N LEU A 1094 10.42 32.44 -1.72
CA LEU A 1094 10.21 33.00 -0.38
C LEU A 1094 8.94 33.84 -0.25
N ILE A 1095 8.57 34.59 -1.29
CA ILE A 1095 7.37 35.44 -1.31
C ILE A 1095 6.40 34.91 -2.39
N PRO A 1096 5.42 34.06 -2.05
CA PRO A 1096 4.40 33.61 -2.99
C PRO A 1096 3.36 34.69 -3.35
N ALA A 1097 3.10 35.67 -2.48
CA ALA A 1097 2.08 36.69 -2.69
C ALA A 1097 2.41 38.01 -1.97
N ILE A 1098 1.95 39.13 -2.54
CA ILE A 1098 1.99 40.47 -1.93
C ILE A 1098 0.60 41.10 -2.10
N THR A 1099 0.05 41.63 -1.01
CA THR A 1099 -1.22 42.36 -0.97
C THR A 1099 -0.98 43.79 -0.50
N MET A 1100 -1.13 44.77 -1.39
CA MET A 1100 -1.28 46.17 -0.99
C MET A 1100 -2.75 46.39 -0.59
N LYS A 1101 -3.02 46.72 0.68
CA LYS A 1101 -4.40 46.97 1.16
C LYS A 1101 -4.93 48.33 0.71
N GLU A 1102 -4.03 49.23 0.38
CA GLU A 1102 -4.27 50.55 -0.19
C GLU A 1102 -3.11 50.93 -1.12
N LEU A 1103 -3.39 51.76 -2.13
CA LEU A 1103 -2.38 52.36 -3.00
C LEU A 1103 -2.82 53.79 -3.35
N THR A 1104 -2.03 54.78 -2.97
CA THR A 1104 -2.20 56.17 -3.38
C THR A 1104 -1.28 56.47 -4.56
N LEU A 1105 -1.76 57.21 -5.56
CA LEU A 1105 -0.97 57.72 -6.69
C LEU A 1105 -1.16 59.25 -6.81
N ASP A 1106 -0.11 60.02 -6.58
CA ASP A 1106 -0.07 61.49 -6.75
C ASP A 1106 0.44 61.85 -8.15
N PHE A 1107 -0.50 62.21 -9.03
CA PHE A 1107 -0.26 62.64 -10.41
C PHE A 1107 0.10 64.13 -10.56
N THR A 1108 0.17 64.92 -9.47
CA THR A 1108 0.30 66.39 -9.56
C THR A 1108 1.67 66.88 -10.04
N LYS A 1109 2.69 66.02 -10.01
CA LYS A 1109 4.09 66.35 -10.37
C LYS A 1109 4.51 65.74 -11.70
N ASP A 1110 4.22 64.46 -11.91
CA ASP A 1110 4.51 63.71 -13.13
C ASP A 1110 3.38 62.68 -13.35
N PRO A 1111 2.60 62.75 -14.45
CA PRO A 1111 1.53 61.81 -14.72
C PRO A 1111 2.01 60.43 -15.18
N TRP A 1112 3.29 60.28 -15.55
CA TRP A 1112 3.91 59.03 -16.00
C TRP A 1112 4.97 58.48 -15.03
N ALA A 1113 5.23 59.17 -13.93
CA ALA A 1113 5.92 58.63 -12.76
C ALA A 1113 5.28 59.12 -11.45
N PRO A 1114 3.95 58.95 -11.27
CA PRO A 1114 3.24 59.50 -10.11
C PRO A 1114 3.85 59.00 -8.79
N ALA A 1115 3.87 59.87 -7.79
CA ALA A 1115 4.43 59.51 -6.50
C ALA A 1115 3.45 58.58 -5.77
N SER A 1116 3.89 57.37 -5.48
CA SER A 1116 3.07 56.31 -4.91
C SER A 1116 3.35 56.07 -3.42
N SER A 1117 2.31 55.73 -2.68
CA SER A 1117 2.37 55.45 -1.24
C SER A 1117 1.40 54.33 -0.85
N SER A 1118 1.75 53.57 0.18
CA SER A 1118 0.88 52.60 0.85
C SER A 1118 1.27 52.47 2.31
N SER A 1119 0.33 52.68 3.24
CA SER A 1119 0.57 52.48 4.69
C SER A 1119 0.43 51.03 5.13
N ASN A 1120 -0.03 50.12 4.25
CA ASN A 1120 -0.28 48.72 4.58
C ASN A 1120 -0.04 47.78 3.39
N VAL A 1121 1.21 47.34 3.25
CA VAL A 1121 1.66 46.30 2.33
C VAL A 1121 1.92 45.03 3.11
N GLN A 1122 1.25 43.94 2.73
CA GLN A 1122 1.36 42.63 3.37
C GLN A 1122 1.94 41.61 2.39
N ALA A 1123 3.18 41.19 2.61
CA ALA A 1123 3.81 40.09 1.89
C ALA A 1123 3.63 38.78 2.65
N GLN A 1124 3.22 37.71 1.95
CA GLN A 1124 3.24 36.37 2.51
C GLN A 1124 4.69 35.86 2.48
N LEU A 1125 5.20 35.40 3.62
CA LEU A 1125 6.53 34.80 3.77
C LEU A 1125 6.40 33.28 3.88
N LYS A 1126 7.01 32.57 2.93
CA LYS A 1126 7.14 31.11 2.94
C LYS A 1126 8.58 30.74 3.27
N SER A 1127 8.89 30.65 4.56
CA SER A 1127 10.18 30.16 5.03
C SER A 1127 10.41 28.71 4.56
N PRO A 1128 11.61 28.35 4.05
CA PRO A 1128 12.01 26.97 3.82
C PRO A 1128 12.58 26.31 5.09
N PHE A 1129 12.61 27.04 6.21
CA PHE A 1129 13.15 26.60 7.50
C PHE A 1129 12.05 26.61 8.58
N GLY A 1130 12.18 25.76 9.60
CA GLY A 1130 11.21 25.66 10.69
C GLY A 1130 11.51 26.53 11.92
N PHE A 1131 12.67 27.20 11.94
CA PHE A 1131 12.96 28.28 12.90
C PHE A 1131 12.30 29.60 12.47
N ARG A 1132 12.16 30.55 13.40
CA ARG A 1132 11.49 31.85 13.18
C ARG A 1132 12.37 32.80 12.37
N LEU A 1133 11.76 33.48 11.40
CA LEU A 1133 12.43 34.48 10.57
C LEU A 1133 11.67 35.81 10.63
N GLY A 1134 12.07 36.70 11.54
CA GLY A 1134 11.48 38.01 11.73
C GLY A 1134 12.08 39.05 10.77
N VAL A 1135 11.33 39.47 9.75
CA VAL A 1135 11.72 40.59 8.88
C VAL A 1135 11.48 41.91 9.63
N SER A 1136 12.54 42.68 9.86
CA SER A 1136 12.52 43.98 10.56
C SER A 1136 12.70 45.18 9.62
N LYS A 1137 13.27 44.98 8.42
CA LYS A 1137 13.22 45.92 7.29
C LYS A 1137 13.17 45.16 5.97
N LEU A 1138 12.60 45.76 4.92
CA LEU A 1138 12.71 45.22 3.56
C LEU A 1138 12.75 46.33 2.49
N ASN A 1139 13.28 45.99 1.32
CA ASN A 1139 13.12 46.77 0.08
C ASN A 1139 12.39 45.95 -1.00
N MET A 1140 11.93 46.61 -2.05
CA MET A 1140 11.20 45.97 -3.15
C MET A 1140 11.56 46.63 -4.46
N ASP A 1141 12.11 45.85 -5.40
CA ASP A 1141 12.51 46.29 -6.73
C ASP A 1141 11.78 45.43 -7.75
N VAL A 1142 10.63 45.93 -8.23
CA VAL A 1142 9.63 45.12 -8.94
C VAL A 1142 9.01 45.84 -10.15
N ASP A 1143 8.80 45.07 -11.20
CA ASP A 1143 7.93 45.43 -12.31
C ASP A 1143 6.48 45.08 -11.96
N VAL A 1144 5.59 46.00 -12.31
CA VAL A 1144 4.14 45.94 -12.10
C VAL A 1144 3.47 45.57 -13.42
N SER A 1145 2.51 44.65 -13.38
CA SER A 1145 1.87 44.10 -14.58
C SER A 1145 0.34 44.01 -14.46
N TYR A 1146 -0.34 44.46 -15.52
CA TYR A 1146 -1.79 44.45 -15.69
C TYR A 1146 -2.07 44.35 -17.21
N ASN A 1147 -2.54 43.19 -17.66
CA ASN A 1147 -2.67 42.84 -19.10
C ASN A 1147 -1.35 42.98 -19.92
N GLY A 1148 -0.21 42.90 -19.25
CA GLY A 1148 1.15 43.15 -19.76
C GLY A 1148 1.92 44.01 -18.77
N ASP A 1149 3.14 44.43 -19.10
CA ASP A 1149 3.91 45.35 -18.23
C ASP A 1149 3.22 46.71 -18.13
N VAL A 1150 3.32 47.39 -16.98
CA VAL A 1150 2.64 48.67 -16.67
C VAL A 1150 3.63 49.72 -16.20
N ALA A 1151 4.37 49.40 -15.14
CA ALA A 1151 5.24 50.33 -14.43
C ALA A 1151 6.34 49.56 -13.69
N HIS A 1152 7.28 50.30 -13.13
CA HIS A 1152 8.39 49.80 -12.33
C HIS A 1152 8.44 50.57 -10.99
N LEU A 1153 8.52 49.85 -9.88
CA LEU A 1153 8.43 50.34 -8.52
C LEU A 1153 9.64 49.88 -7.70
N ALA A 1154 10.50 50.84 -7.34
CA ALA A 1154 11.70 50.62 -6.54
C ALA A 1154 11.56 51.27 -5.15
N VAL A 1155 10.99 50.51 -4.21
CA VAL A 1155 10.82 50.89 -2.80
C VAL A 1155 12.17 50.76 -2.07
N PRO A 1156 12.60 51.78 -1.29
CA PRO A 1156 13.84 51.71 -0.50
C PRO A 1156 13.73 50.74 0.70
N ASN A 1157 14.76 50.69 1.54
CA ASN A 1157 14.74 49.93 2.80
C ASN A 1157 13.76 50.54 3.81
N GLU A 1158 12.52 50.07 3.83
CA GLU A 1158 11.47 50.52 4.76
C GLU A 1158 11.39 49.61 6.01
N PRO A 1159 10.89 50.12 7.15
CA PRO A 1159 10.61 49.31 8.34
C PRO A 1159 9.57 48.22 8.05
N ALA A 1160 9.74 47.05 8.66
CA ALA A 1160 8.83 45.93 8.53
C ALA A 1160 8.56 45.26 9.89
N THR A 1161 7.47 44.50 9.96
CA THR A 1161 7.10 43.66 11.11
C THR A 1161 6.58 42.32 10.61
N THR A 1162 6.83 41.24 11.34
CA THR A 1162 6.41 39.88 10.95
C THR A 1162 5.48 39.29 11.99
N ASN A 1163 4.36 38.71 11.55
CA ASN A 1163 3.35 38.08 12.41
C ASN A 1163 2.88 36.78 11.75
N GLY A 1164 3.43 35.65 12.20
CA GLY A 1164 3.34 34.38 11.46
C GLY A 1164 3.92 34.53 10.04
N ASP A 1165 3.26 33.93 9.06
CA ASP A 1165 3.65 33.95 7.64
C ASP A 1165 3.37 35.30 6.94
N ILE A 1166 3.12 36.40 7.67
CA ILE A 1166 2.78 37.71 7.09
C ILE A 1166 3.78 38.78 7.54
N VAL A 1167 4.48 39.37 6.57
CA VAL A 1167 5.35 40.53 6.75
C VAL A 1167 4.58 41.78 6.34
N THR A 1168 4.42 42.73 7.27
CA THR A 1168 3.73 44.01 7.05
C THR A 1168 4.72 45.16 7.02
N THR A 1169 4.62 46.03 6.01
CA THR A 1169 5.45 47.23 5.80
C THR A 1169 4.63 48.36 5.16
N SER A 1170 5.25 49.51 4.96
CA SER A 1170 4.66 50.73 4.38
C SER A 1170 5.72 51.51 3.59
N PHE A 1171 5.33 52.21 2.54
CA PHE A 1171 6.21 53.11 1.78
C PHE A 1171 5.50 54.42 1.41
N SER A 1172 6.27 55.48 1.13
CA SER A 1172 5.70 56.79 0.80
C SER A 1172 6.48 57.57 -0.26
N ASN A 1173 5.77 58.20 -1.18
CA ASN A 1173 6.31 59.07 -2.24
C ASN A 1173 7.38 58.38 -3.12
N VAL A 1174 7.20 57.08 -3.40
CA VAL A 1174 8.07 56.29 -4.29
C VAL A 1174 7.55 56.44 -5.74
N PRO A 1175 8.36 56.86 -6.73
CA PRO A 1175 7.88 57.02 -8.11
C PRO A 1175 7.43 55.71 -8.76
N PHE A 1176 6.16 55.65 -9.17
CA PHE A 1176 5.57 54.51 -9.90
C PHE A 1176 5.83 54.71 -11.40
N LYS A 1177 7.05 54.37 -11.86
CA LYS A 1177 7.55 54.77 -13.18
C LYS A 1177 6.88 53.96 -14.28
N VAL A 1178 6.02 54.59 -15.09
CA VAL A 1178 5.26 53.92 -16.15
C VAL A 1178 6.18 53.42 -17.26
N SER A 1179 6.16 52.12 -17.51
CA SER A 1179 6.88 51.45 -18.60
C SER A 1179 6.01 51.27 -19.85
N ASN A 1180 4.68 51.19 -19.67
CA ASN A 1180 3.71 51.15 -20.78
C ASN A 1180 2.50 52.05 -20.48
N GLN A 1181 2.40 53.15 -21.22
CA GLN A 1181 1.35 54.16 -21.03
C GLN A 1181 -0.07 53.63 -21.32
N GLY A 1182 -0.23 52.71 -22.29
CA GLY A 1182 -1.53 52.15 -22.63
C GLY A 1182 -2.07 51.25 -21.52
N ASN A 1183 -1.24 50.30 -21.07
CA ASN A 1183 -1.60 49.39 -19.98
C ASN A 1183 -1.80 50.16 -18.66
N PHE A 1184 -1.03 51.22 -18.42
CA PHE A 1184 -1.19 52.08 -17.24
C PHE A 1184 -2.50 52.86 -17.25
N VAL A 1185 -2.92 53.42 -18.39
CA VAL A 1185 -4.24 54.06 -18.50
C VAL A 1185 -5.36 53.06 -18.21
N SER A 1186 -5.32 51.85 -18.78
CA SER A 1186 -6.30 50.80 -18.48
C SER A 1186 -6.30 50.40 -16.99
N PHE A 1187 -5.12 50.24 -16.38
CA PHE A 1187 -4.97 49.94 -14.95
C PHE A 1187 -5.60 51.02 -14.06
N VAL A 1188 -5.39 52.30 -14.38
CA VAL A 1188 -5.99 53.43 -13.63
C VAL A 1188 -7.51 53.51 -13.86
N THR A 1189 -8.01 53.25 -15.07
CA THR A 1189 -9.45 53.17 -15.35
C THR A 1189 -10.11 52.07 -14.51
N ASP A 1190 -9.60 50.84 -14.55
CA ASP A 1190 -10.11 49.71 -13.77
C ASP A 1190 -10.12 49.99 -12.25
N LEU A 1191 -9.09 50.67 -11.73
CA LEU A 1191 -9.03 51.13 -10.33
C LEU A 1191 -10.08 52.18 -9.97
N THR A 1192 -10.63 52.91 -10.94
CA THR A 1192 -11.73 53.88 -10.71
C THR A 1192 -13.12 53.28 -10.88
N GLU A 1193 -13.25 52.15 -11.58
CA GLU A 1193 -14.53 51.47 -11.82
C GLU A 1193 -14.86 50.38 -10.76
N LYS A 1194 -13.86 49.88 -10.03
CA LYS A 1194 -13.98 48.68 -9.18
C LYS A 1194 -13.55 48.94 -7.74
N ALA A 1195 -14.22 48.29 -6.78
CA ALA A 1195 -13.88 48.38 -5.36
C ALA A 1195 -12.51 47.75 -5.01
N SER A 1196 -11.94 46.96 -5.90
CA SER A 1196 -10.57 46.45 -5.84
C SER A 1196 -10.11 46.01 -7.24
N ALA A 1197 -8.79 45.99 -7.46
CA ALA A 1197 -8.17 45.42 -8.64
C ALA A 1197 -7.01 44.51 -8.25
N THR A 1198 -6.68 43.53 -9.09
CA THR A 1198 -5.55 42.62 -8.91
C THR A 1198 -4.55 42.84 -10.05
N PHE A 1199 -3.29 43.02 -9.69
CA PHE A 1199 -2.17 43.22 -10.61
C PHE A 1199 -0.98 42.35 -10.17
N GLY A 1200 -0.15 41.94 -11.13
CA GLY A 1200 1.04 41.13 -10.86
C GLY A 1200 2.23 41.99 -10.46
N LEU A 1201 3.00 41.52 -9.47
CA LEU A 1201 4.29 42.08 -9.07
C LEU A 1201 5.38 41.04 -9.33
N LYS A 1202 6.47 41.44 -10.00
CA LYS A 1202 7.57 40.55 -10.37
C LYS A 1202 8.91 41.28 -10.23
N GLY A 1203 9.83 40.72 -9.46
CA GLY A 1203 11.15 41.31 -9.27
C GLY A 1203 11.86 40.69 -8.06
N VAL A 1204 12.60 41.52 -7.32
CA VAL A 1204 13.39 41.10 -6.15
C VAL A 1204 13.05 41.91 -4.90
N THR A 1205 13.36 41.33 -3.75
CA THR A 1205 13.26 41.97 -2.44
C THR A 1205 14.46 41.50 -1.62
N ASN A 1206 15.02 42.42 -0.82
CA ASN A 1206 16.02 42.11 0.19
C ASN A 1206 15.44 42.47 1.55
N ALA A 1207 15.71 41.63 2.54
CA ALA A 1207 15.22 41.80 3.90
C ALA A 1207 16.40 41.92 4.89
N ALA A 1208 16.24 42.77 5.90
CA ALA A 1208 16.95 42.62 7.16
C ALA A 1208 16.11 41.70 8.05
N THR A 1209 16.72 40.62 8.55
CA THR A 1209 16.04 39.58 9.31
C THR A 1209 16.75 39.29 10.62
N ASP A 1210 15.95 39.20 11.67
CA ASP A 1210 16.34 38.78 13.01
C ASP A 1210 15.67 37.41 13.29
N THR A 1211 16.28 36.58 14.13
CA THR A 1211 15.84 35.19 14.42
C THR A 1211 15.66 34.98 15.92
#